data_AF-A0A1M5VJS2-F1
#
_entry.id   AF-A0A1M5VJS2-F1
#
_cell.length_a   1.000
_cell.length_b   1.000
_cell.length_c   1.000
_cell.angle_alpha   90.00
_cell.angle_beta   90.00
_cell.angle_gamma   90.00
#
_symmetry.space_group_name_H-M   'P 1'
#
loop_
_entity.id
_entity.type
_entity.pdbx_description
1 polymer ?
#
loop_
_entity_poly.entity_id
_entity_poly.type
_entity_poly.pdbx_seq_one_letter_code
_entity_poly.pdbx_strand_id
1 'polypeptide(L)'
;MVTVIDRKSLATHCKNFAENLVDTDSVAAEACQRYIFEVGHNSLFSRRRYPGKDRAKVTAGTPLPLLCRSLALKYEYVNPDLALHFVNLASSINPNLHFLENLSERIRCRENSTSSLVRIDKEDGLVTLVLNSFVSSDRDPFPSYVAGTVRRFIESGHRKVNILFSLDNRNGKHETSLSKCVNKLYKHLTKGDEEKITVLNEDVFVGSKDVSKCIELLKKSNTNLVVTFTGPIGCEPLSNVLFESYPIVLCQTNSRFIPFKSKFDLVFLNHADNLKKLPFLDSAVYMPFKGATPDKKFNMSKSDIGAESTVIVSALSRDRIGLQLKKKPEILREIVSFISENNVVWHILGQSSLYECYSIDERLDHLISARKIVCMEYVDDFQEYLSACDIFLNVPYAPGGGIGSRWAIENGLPVVGLQDSTDASRWLAGNFSPVNVADLFERIKKLIVNDEERTKLNKLQKELVESFFSDESMAEFSQYISSAKKRFSERQGKAKILSSTECSSRKEPFQSIGRNTKGTLVVDDVLVKWDFTSASDRLIVTFGTADKDAIISRDTKADPDLDPWGYKFVRKYGDNVLSFASIGRANWYRSPKYLDFIKGAAPVINSYGEILGYGMSMGAFGVSSFANIIEYSRVLLYYPISTLNSDLAPFETRYQFARSLDWKGPCSDGAASELNGYIIYDPFHYMDACHAKRYKGLTRLRANFLGHGFADLMNKDGSVKNTFQQFYDQSLSEQSFAATIKVRRRIAKYYNTMLSGQNRHLSQRRTEVVKNTRNLNRPLIRLDNRSMKVNQSSDKQERTLILHVGAHKTGTTTIQRSLEAEAGSLKKKGVAFIPFYEYHGKYSLRDFFKSGCSGSKEWERRFTNIKNPVTVISAEEISLYSKSELIKVQKYFTALGYNIETHYFIREPISWKQSDCKQIVRSGTGFLDQSYNKSLKQRYLDIPKKLDSVFGLENVRFHIFEEAIKNGLMSYFVNNCMLNSSVSIRELRQNESLSDTALKFANWNNEVSKKGSNRSMLFSEIINSIPGDTTKILFGVTQSECDDVNKGLEYIESRIGRFTYKRITPVSVDGKSLISLEQQDVLSLLSHTNEKLLELDEKIPLIRELAKQAESKGEISKAIEILELAKLIRPNGPFILQKLSKLKSNN
;
A
#
# COMPACT_ATOMS: atom_id res chain seq x y z
N MET A 1 -29.78 2.45 52.92
CA MET A 1 -30.15 1.02 52.75
C MET A 1 -30.21 0.74 51.26
N VAL A 2 -29.19 0.09 50.68
CA VAL A 2 -29.24 -0.37 49.29
C VAL A 2 -29.77 -1.79 49.32
N THR A 3 -31.04 -1.97 48.97
CA THR A 3 -31.69 -3.29 48.94
C THR A 3 -31.07 -4.10 47.80
N VAL A 4 -30.22 -5.07 48.14
CA VAL A 4 -29.65 -6.02 47.18
C VAL A 4 -30.76 -7.00 46.81
N ILE A 5 -31.37 -6.81 45.63
CA ILE A 5 -32.35 -7.76 45.11
C ILE A 5 -31.58 -8.96 44.53
N ASP A 6 -31.87 -10.17 45.03
CA ASP A 6 -31.22 -11.38 44.53
C ASP A 6 -31.65 -11.72 43.08
N ARG A 7 -30.88 -12.60 42.42
CA ARG A 7 -31.11 -13.02 41.03
C ARG A 7 -32.48 -13.66 40.79
N LYS A 8 -33.06 -14.37 41.76
CA LYS A 8 -34.40 -14.95 41.64
C LYS A 8 -35.46 -13.87 41.69
N SER A 9 -35.34 -12.89 42.61
CA SER A 9 -36.28 -11.78 42.71
C SER A 9 -36.25 -10.87 41.48
N LEU A 10 -35.07 -10.65 40.88
CA LEU A 10 -34.91 -9.90 39.63
C LEU A 10 -35.50 -10.67 38.42
N ALA A 11 -35.29 -11.99 38.36
CA ALA A 11 -35.89 -12.83 37.33
C ALA A 11 -37.41 -12.86 37.42
N THR A 12 -37.98 -12.90 38.64
CA THR A 12 -39.42 -12.82 38.87
C THR A 12 -39.99 -11.46 38.46
N HIS A 13 -39.29 -10.35 38.75
CA HIS A 13 -39.71 -9.02 38.31
C HIS A 13 -39.67 -8.86 36.78
N CYS A 14 -38.59 -9.31 36.13
CA CYS A 14 -38.50 -9.28 34.67
C CYS A 14 -39.50 -10.22 33.99
N LYS A 15 -39.87 -11.33 34.63
CA LYS A 15 -40.90 -12.25 34.15
C LYS A 15 -42.30 -11.61 34.26
N ASN A 16 -42.66 -11.04 35.41
CA ASN A 16 -43.93 -10.34 35.58
C ASN A 16 -44.05 -9.11 34.64
N PHE A 17 -42.93 -8.41 34.39
CA PHE A 17 -42.88 -7.29 33.45
C PHE A 17 -43.02 -7.76 31.99
N ALA A 18 -42.37 -8.86 31.60
CA ALA A 18 -42.53 -9.45 30.28
C ALA A 18 -43.95 -9.98 30.05
N GLU A 19 -44.57 -10.59 31.07
CA GLU A 19 -45.96 -11.08 31.00
C GLU A 19 -46.97 -9.93 30.81
N ASN A 20 -46.77 -8.78 31.47
CA ASN A 20 -47.60 -7.59 31.25
C ASN A 20 -47.36 -6.89 29.88
N LEU A 21 -46.23 -7.16 29.22
CA LEU A 21 -45.86 -6.60 27.90
C LEU A 21 -46.36 -7.44 26.72
N VAL A 22 -46.72 -8.71 26.94
CA VAL A 22 -47.22 -9.61 25.86
C VAL A 22 -48.51 -9.07 25.23
N ASP A 23 -49.33 -8.34 25.99
CA ASP A 23 -50.59 -7.77 25.50
C ASP A 23 -50.42 -6.43 24.76
N THR A 24 -49.22 -5.81 24.76
CA THR A 24 -48.98 -4.47 24.18
C THR A 24 -47.84 -4.39 23.17
N ASP A 25 -46.76 -5.17 23.32
CA ASP A 25 -45.66 -5.24 22.33
C ASP A 25 -44.88 -6.57 22.40
N SER A 26 -45.19 -7.46 21.44
CA SER A 26 -44.62 -8.81 21.35
C SER A 26 -43.10 -8.86 21.13
N VAL A 27 -42.50 -7.83 20.52
CA VAL A 27 -41.05 -7.81 20.18
C VAL A 27 -40.23 -7.47 21.41
N ALA A 28 -40.73 -6.56 22.25
CA ALA A 28 -40.12 -6.22 23.53
C ALA A 28 -40.20 -7.40 24.53
N ALA A 29 -41.31 -8.13 24.53
CA ALA A 29 -41.48 -9.34 25.34
C ALA A 29 -40.50 -10.45 24.93
N GLU A 30 -40.31 -10.70 23.62
CA GLU A 30 -39.36 -11.71 23.12
C GLU A 30 -37.90 -11.36 23.45
N ALA A 31 -37.54 -10.07 23.40
CA ALA A 31 -36.22 -9.59 23.78
C ALA A 31 -35.93 -9.74 25.28
N CYS A 32 -36.92 -9.47 26.15
CA CYS A 32 -36.81 -9.69 27.59
C CYS A 32 -36.71 -11.19 27.92
N GLN A 33 -37.50 -12.05 27.28
CA GLN A 33 -37.42 -13.50 27.46
C GLN A 33 -36.08 -14.08 27.00
N ARG A 34 -35.50 -13.60 25.88
CA ARG A 34 -34.14 -13.97 25.45
C ARG A 34 -33.07 -13.59 26.46
N TYR A 35 -33.19 -12.42 27.09
CA TYR A 35 -32.25 -11.99 28.12
C TYR A 35 -32.36 -12.84 29.39
N ILE A 36 -33.57 -13.22 29.81
CA ILE A 36 -33.80 -14.16 30.92
C ILE A 36 -33.16 -15.53 30.60
N PHE A 37 -33.26 -15.99 29.35
CA PHE A 37 -32.66 -17.24 28.88
C PHE A 37 -31.12 -17.20 28.86
N GLU A 38 -30.52 -16.07 28.46
CA GLU A 38 -29.06 -15.88 28.42
C GLU A 38 -28.42 -15.79 29.82
N VAL A 39 -29.14 -15.31 30.83
CA VAL A 39 -28.63 -15.24 32.21
C VAL A 39 -28.74 -16.58 32.95
N GLY A 40 -29.63 -17.48 32.51
CA GLY A 40 -29.84 -18.81 33.10
C GLY A 40 -28.82 -19.89 32.67
N HIS A 41 -28.15 -19.74 31.52
CA HIS A 41 -27.26 -20.76 30.97
C HIS A 41 -25.83 -20.24 30.65
N ASN A 42 -24.85 -20.80 31.37
CA ASN A 42 -23.42 -20.92 31.06
C ASN A 42 -22.42 -19.82 31.48
N SER A 43 -21.61 -20.22 32.47
CA SER A 43 -20.16 -20.00 32.52
C SER A 43 -19.47 -20.69 31.34
N LEU A 44 -19.01 -19.94 30.34
CA LEU A 44 -17.87 -20.26 29.44
C LEU A 44 -17.93 -19.35 28.20
N PHE A 45 -17.49 -18.10 28.33
CA PHE A 45 -16.97 -17.35 27.19
C PHE A 45 -15.91 -16.35 27.65
N SER A 46 -14.67 -16.56 27.20
CA SER A 46 -13.69 -15.49 27.11
C SER A 46 -13.08 -15.44 25.71
N ARG A 47 -12.89 -14.21 25.24
CA ARG A 47 -12.04 -13.76 24.11
C ARG A 47 -12.66 -13.78 22.70
N ARG A 48 -13.66 -12.92 22.49
CA ARG A 48 -13.67 -12.00 21.32
C ARG A 48 -13.34 -10.59 21.81
N ARG A 49 -12.20 -10.06 21.39
CA ARG A 49 -11.77 -8.67 21.65
C ARG A 49 -12.51 -7.74 20.68
N TYR A 50 -13.45 -6.95 21.19
CA TYR A 50 -13.92 -5.71 20.57
C TYR A 50 -13.09 -4.55 21.14
N PRO A 51 -12.50 -3.64 20.34
CA PRO A 51 -11.75 -2.52 20.87
C PRO A 51 -12.63 -1.26 20.92
N GLY A 52 -12.88 -0.79 22.15
CA GLY A 52 -13.48 0.50 22.47
C GLY A 52 -13.44 0.66 23.99
N LYS A 53 -12.74 1.68 24.48
CA LYS A 53 -12.64 2.01 25.91
C LYS A 53 -14.02 2.50 26.39
N ASP A 54 -14.32 2.21 27.66
CA ASP A 54 -15.57 2.46 28.39
C ASP A 54 -16.73 1.47 28.16
N ARG A 55 -16.64 0.31 28.81
CA ARG A 55 -17.84 -0.40 29.30
C ARG A 55 -17.60 -0.88 30.72
N ALA A 56 -18.40 -0.36 31.65
CA ALA A 56 -18.48 -0.87 33.00
C ALA A 56 -18.84 -2.37 32.94
N LYS A 57 -18.04 -3.21 33.59
CA LYS A 57 -18.35 -4.63 33.77
C LYS A 57 -19.58 -4.71 34.67
N VAL A 58 -20.71 -5.18 34.14
CA VAL A 58 -21.89 -5.50 34.95
C VAL A 58 -21.59 -6.83 35.65
N THR A 59 -21.31 -6.78 36.94
CA THR A 59 -21.12 -7.95 37.81
C THR A 59 -22.37 -8.16 38.66
N ALA A 60 -22.54 -9.35 39.24
CA ALA A 60 -23.60 -9.57 40.24
C ALA A 60 -23.43 -8.54 41.37
N GLY A 61 -24.49 -7.75 41.64
CA GLY A 61 -24.45 -6.61 42.59
C GLY A 61 -24.41 -5.21 41.95
N THR A 62 -24.44 -5.07 40.62
CA THR A 62 -24.55 -3.73 39.98
C THR A 62 -25.88 -3.05 40.36
N PRO A 63 -25.85 -1.81 40.90
CA PRO A 63 -27.05 -1.05 41.22
C PRO A 63 -27.96 -0.85 39.99
N LEU A 64 -29.28 -1.02 40.18
CA LEU A 64 -30.28 -0.96 39.12
C LEU A 64 -30.19 0.29 38.21
N PRO A 65 -29.89 1.51 38.70
CA PRO A 65 -29.71 2.69 37.84
C PRO A 65 -28.55 2.56 36.84
N LEU A 66 -27.47 1.88 37.21
CA LEU A 66 -26.30 1.66 36.33
C LEU A 66 -26.58 0.57 35.28
N LEU A 67 -27.46 -0.38 35.61
CA LEU A 67 -27.94 -1.39 34.66
C LEU A 67 -28.87 -0.76 33.63
N CYS A 68 -29.86 0.03 34.07
CA CYS A 68 -30.77 0.78 33.20
C CYS A 68 -30.00 1.73 32.27
N ARG A 69 -28.95 2.42 32.77
CA ARG A 69 -28.04 3.23 31.93
C ARG A 69 -27.37 2.40 30.83
N SER A 70 -26.86 1.22 31.17
CA SER A 70 -26.16 0.35 30.21
C SER A 70 -27.11 -0.19 29.14
N LEU A 71 -28.36 -0.44 29.50
CA LEU A 71 -29.42 -0.86 28.58
C LEU A 71 -29.89 0.29 27.70
N ALA A 72 -30.12 1.48 28.26
CA ALA A 72 -30.46 2.68 27.49
C ALA A 72 -29.41 2.95 26.38
N LEU A 73 -28.11 2.95 26.73
CA LEU A 73 -27.02 3.12 25.76
C LEU A 73 -26.91 1.98 24.73
N LYS A 74 -27.39 0.77 25.08
CA LYS A 74 -27.39 -0.37 24.16
C LYS A 74 -28.51 -0.26 23.13
N TYR A 75 -29.66 0.28 23.52
CA TYR A 75 -30.86 0.35 22.70
C TYR A 75 -31.10 1.73 22.06
N GLU A 76 -30.32 2.77 22.41
CA GLU A 76 -30.50 4.14 21.89
C GLU A 76 -30.47 4.28 20.36
N TYR A 77 -29.84 3.34 19.65
CA TYR A 77 -29.78 3.31 18.18
C TYR A 77 -30.71 2.27 17.54
N VAL A 78 -31.33 1.40 18.35
CA VAL A 78 -32.10 0.25 17.89
C VAL A 78 -33.59 0.42 18.17
N ASN A 79 -33.94 0.96 19.35
CA ASN A 79 -35.30 1.31 19.74
C ASN A 79 -35.25 2.52 20.71
N PRO A 80 -35.40 3.76 20.19
CA PRO A 80 -35.29 4.99 20.96
C PRO A 80 -36.30 5.10 22.11
N ASP A 81 -37.55 4.69 21.89
CA ASP A 81 -38.61 4.68 22.90
C ASP A 81 -38.26 3.79 24.10
N LEU A 82 -37.76 2.58 23.82
CA LEU A 82 -37.33 1.64 24.86
C LEU A 82 -36.11 2.17 25.62
N ALA A 83 -35.17 2.84 24.93
CA ALA A 83 -34.03 3.48 25.55
C ALA A 83 -34.47 4.64 26.47
N LEU A 84 -35.44 5.45 26.04
CA LEU A 84 -36.02 6.53 26.84
C LEU A 84 -36.77 5.99 28.07
N HIS A 85 -37.44 4.84 27.93
CA HIS A 85 -38.10 4.15 29.05
C HIS A 85 -37.11 3.69 30.13
N PHE A 86 -35.96 3.13 29.74
CA PHE A 86 -34.89 2.77 30.69
C PHE A 86 -34.24 4.00 31.34
N VAL A 87 -34.15 5.13 30.63
CA VAL A 87 -33.68 6.41 31.19
C VAL A 87 -34.67 6.90 32.25
N ASN A 88 -35.97 6.90 31.97
CA ASN A 88 -37.01 7.33 32.91
C ASN A 88 -37.08 6.44 34.15
N LEU A 89 -36.96 5.11 33.98
CA LEU A 89 -36.92 4.16 35.09
C LEU A 89 -35.68 4.34 35.98
N ALA A 90 -34.53 4.73 35.40
CA ALA A 90 -33.34 5.04 36.18
C ALA A 90 -33.50 6.35 36.99
N SER A 91 -34.13 7.36 36.38
CA SER A 91 -34.39 8.65 37.01
C SER A 91 -35.44 8.59 38.12
N SER A 92 -36.45 7.72 38.02
CA SER A 92 -37.46 7.55 39.08
C SER A 92 -36.90 6.90 40.36
N ILE A 93 -35.79 6.15 40.24
CA ILE A 93 -35.12 5.47 41.36
C ILE A 93 -34.03 6.35 41.98
N ASN A 94 -33.33 7.17 41.18
CA ASN A 94 -32.37 8.15 41.68
C ASN A 94 -32.40 9.43 40.83
N PRO A 95 -33.09 10.50 41.31
CA PRO A 95 -33.27 11.74 40.56
C PRO A 95 -31.97 12.53 40.29
N ASN A 96 -30.91 12.31 41.05
CA ASN A 96 -29.69 13.15 41.02
C ASN A 96 -28.67 12.77 39.93
N LEU A 97 -29.05 11.96 38.94
CA LEU A 97 -28.16 11.52 37.85
C LEU A 97 -28.27 12.46 36.62
N HIS A 98 -27.64 13.64 36.69
CA HIS A 98 -27.59 14.64 35.60
C HIS A 98 -27.12 14.14 34.22
N PHE A 99 -26.43 13.00 34.16
CA PHE A 99 -26.03 12.37 32.90
C PHE A 99 -27.23 11.81 32.10
N LEU A 100 -28.32 11.42 32.78
CA LEU A 100 -29.50 10.83 32.15
C LEU A 100 -30.36 11.87 31.43
N GLU A 101 -30.41 13.12 31.92
CA GLU A 101 -31.09 14.24 31.25
C GLU A 101 -30.47 14.51 29.87
N ASN A 102 -29.13 14.59 29.81
CA ASN A 102 -28.36 14.77 28.58
C ASN A 102 -28.55 13.60 27.57
N LEU A 103 -28.74 12.38 28.07
CA LEU A 103 -29.02 11.22 27.21
C LEU A 103 -30.47 11.28 26.71
N SER A 104 -31.42 11.71 27.54
CA SER A 104 -32.82 11.89 27.17
C SER A 104 -33.00 12.99 26.12
N GLU A 105 -32.32 14.13 26.23
CA GLU A 105 -32.34 15.20 25.22
C GLU A 105 -31.71 14.72 23.91
N ARG A 106 -30.61 13.97 23.99
CA ARG A 106 -29.94 13.41 22.82
C ARG A 106 -30.82 12.40 22.07
N ILE A 107 -31.70 11.68 22.78
CA ILE A 107 -32.69 10.76 22.19
C ILE A 107 -33.89 11.55 21.65
N ARG A 108 -34.46 12.51 22.41
CA ARG A 108 -35.62 13.34 22.00
C ARG A 108 -35.33 14.26 20.81
N CYS A 109 -34.11 14.80 20.69
CA CYS A 109 -33.71 15.61 19.53
C CYS A 109 -33.72 14.81 18.21
N ARG A 110 -33.82 13.48 18.24
CA ARG A 110 -33.88 12.63 17.04
C ARG A 110 -35.29 12.27 16.60
N GLU A 111 -36.27 12.28 17.50
CA GLU A 111 -37.68 12.08 17.14
C GLU A 111 -38.25 13.25 16.32
N ASN A 112 -37.67 14.45 16.46
CA ASN A 112 -38.10 15.63 15.72
C ASN A 112 -37.57 15.74 14.27
N SER A 113 -36.97 14.70 13.69
CA SER A 113 -36.53 14.70 12.29
C SER A 113 -37.29 13.73 11.38
N THR A 114 -38.57 13.48 11.66
CA THR A 114 -39.48 12.79 10.75
C THR A 114 -40.78 13.56 10.57
N SER A 115 -40.74 14.62 9.77
CA SER A 115 -41.85 15.07 8.90
C SER A 115 -41.55 16.43 8.31
N SER A 116 -41.35 16.51 6.98
CA SER A 116 -42.04 17.44 6.08
C SER A 116 -41.35 17.46 4.71
N LEU A 117 -42.13 17.14 3.67
CA LEU A 117 -41.81 17.52 2.30
C LEU A 117 -41.63 19.04 2.26
N VAL A 118 -40.45 19.51 1.89
CA VAL A 118 -40.26 20.91 1.49
C VAL A 118 -40.00 20.91 -0.02
N ARG A 119 -40.98 21.41 -0.78
CA ARG A 119 -40.77 21.96 -2.13
C ARG A 119 -39.75 23.08 -1.99
N ILE A 120 -38.60 23.00 -2.65
CA ILE A 120 -37.65 24.12 -2.70
C ILE A 120 -37.40 24.49 -4.16
N ASP A 121 -37.71 25.75 -4.44
CA ASP A 121 -37.59 26.45 -5.70
C ASP A 121 -36.17 26.46 -6.27
N LYS A 122 -36.11 26.61 -7.60
CA LYS A 122 -34.88 26.80 -8.37
C LYS A 122 -34.32 28.21 -8.08
N GLU A 123 -33.45 28.34 -7.09
CA GLU A 123 -32.63 29.56 -6.93
C GLU A 123 -31.22 29.38 -7.52
N ASP A 124 -30.82 30.34 -8.34
CA ASP A 124 -29.47 30.49 -8.86
C ASP A 124 -28.49 30.77 -7.72
N GLY A 125 -27.73 29.76 -7.26
CA GLY A 125 -26.67 30.01 -6.27
C GLY A 125 -25.99 28.82 -5.60
N LEU A 126 -26.50 27.59 -5.75
CA LEU A 126 -26.02 26.44 -4.96
C LEU A 126 -24.77 25.76 -5.55
N VAL A 127 -23.61 26.04 -4.95
CA VAL A 127 -22.33 25.38 -5.26
C VAL A 127 -22.17 24.15 -4.37
N THR A 128 -21.76 23.01 -4.91
CA THR A 128 -21.43 21.82 -4.13
C THR A 128 -19.94 21.52 -4.16
N LEU A 129 -19.31 21.59 -3.00
CA LEU A 129 -17.92 21.17 -2.79
C LEU A 129 -17.88 19.68 -2.50
N VAL A 130 -17.11 18.94 -3.30
CA VAL A 130 -16.88 17.52 -3.08
C VAL A 130 -15.48 17.30 -2.51
N LEU A 131 -15.44 16.83 -1.27
CA LEU A 131 -14.23 16.68 -0.45
C LEU A 131 -13.85 15.22 -0.32
N ASN A 132 -12.65 14.83 -0.76
CA ASN A 132 -12.16 13.47 -0.58
C ASN A 132 -11.48 13.31 0.79
N SER A 133 -11.85 12.28 1.56
CA SER A 133 -11.27 12.06 2.88
C SER A 133 -9.93 11.33 2.77
N PHE A 134 -8.85 12.07 2.99
CA PHE A 134 -7.63 11.53 3.56
C PHE A 134 -7.34 12.18 4.92
N VAL A 135 -8.34 12.26 5.79
CA VAL A 135 -8.14 12.78 7.15
C VAL A 135 -7.60 11.66 8.03
N SER A 136 -6.34 11.30 7.80
CA SER A 136 -5.62 10.31 8.63
C SER A 136 -4.76 10.94 9.73
N SER A 137 -4.74 12.28 9.85
CA SER A 137 -4.06 12.93 10.97
C SER A 137 -4.72 14.26 11.35
N ASP A 138 -4.54 14.67 12.60
CA ASP A 138 -4.88 16.01 13.09
C ASP A 138 -3.96 17.11 12.51
N ARG A 139 -3.05 16.77 11.59
CA ARG A 139 -1.93 17.60 11.10
C ARG A 139 -2.05 17.99 9.61
N ASP A 140 -3.23 17.89 9.00
CA ASP A 140 -3.45 18.18 7.57
C ASP A 140 -4.04 19.58 7.36
N PRO A 141 -3.41 20.50 6.58
CA PRO A 141 -3.96 21.82 6.29
C PRO A 141 -5.18 21.80 5.36
N PHE A 142 -5.59 20.64 4.84
CA PHE A 142 -6.74 20.51 3.95
C PHE A 142 -8.03 21.21 4.42
N PRO A 143 -8.45 21.17 5.71
CA PRO A 143 -9.65 21.86 6.18
C PRO A 143 -9.61 23.38 6.03
N SER A 144 -8.44 24.03 6.16
CA SER A 144 -8.33 25.48 6.03
C SER A 144 -8.42 25.95 4.57
N TYR A 145 -7.92 25.14 3.62
CA TYR A 145 -8.11 25.39 2.18
C TYR A 145 -9.57 25.29 1.75
N VAL A 146 -10.28 24.30 2.30
CA VAL A 146 -11.72 24.12 2.05
C VAL A 146 -12.51 25.30 2.62
N ALA A 147 -12.26 25.69 3.87
CA ALA A 147 -12.91 26.84 4.51
C ALA A 147 -12.68 28.13 3.70
N GLY A 148 -11.45 28.34 3.22
CA GLY A 148 -11.13 29.46 2.34
C GLY A 148 -11.90 29.48 1.01
N THR A 149 -12.11 28.30 0.43
CA THR A 149 -12.90 28.17 -0.80
C THR A 149 -14.38 28.44 -0.53
N VAL A 150 -14.93 27.93 0.58
CA VAL A 150 -16.31 28.19 1.01
C VAL A 150 -16.54 29.70 1.17
N ARG A 151 -15.62 30.38 1.88
CA ARG A 151 -15.72 31.81 2.13
C ARG A 151 -15.74 32.64 0.85
N ARG A 152 -14.90 32.31 -0.14
CA ARG A 152 -14.94 33.01 -1.44
C ARG A 152 -16.27 32.84 -2.16
N PHE A 153 -16.90 31.65 -2.11
CA PHE A 153 -18.24 31.48 -2.69
C PHE A 153 -19.28 32.32 -1.96
N ILE A 154 -19.20 32.41 -0.62
CA ILE A 154 -20.09 33.26 0.18
C ILE A 154 -19.88 34.74 -0.14
N GLU A 155 -18.62 35.20 -0.19
CA GLU A 155 -18.23 36.59 -0.47
C GLU A 155 -18.54 36.98 -1.93
N SER A 156 -18.53 36.05 -2.88
CA SER A 156 -18.93 36.29 -4.27
C SER A 156 -20.45 36.23 -4.50
N GLY A 157 -21.25 36.25 -3.43
CA GLY A 157 -22.72 36.37 -3.50
C GLY A 157 -23.50 35.06 -3.54
N HIS A 158 -22.86 33.88 -3.38
CA HIS A 158 -23.60 32.62 -3.27
C HIS A 158 -24.26 32.50 -1.88
N ARG A 159 -25.59 32.36 -1.87
CA ARG A 159 -26.40 32.31 -0.63
C ARG A 159 -26.19 31.05 0.20
N LYS A 160 -25.87 29.90 -0.43
CA LYS A 160 -25.65 28.61 0.24
C LYS A 160 -24.60 27.77 -0.47
N VAL A 161 -23.74 27.10 0.31
CA VAL A 161 -22.70 26.17 -0.17
C VAL A 161 -22.98 24.78 0.38
N ASN A 162 -23.16 23.81 -0.51
CA ASN A 162 -23.31 22.41 -0.14
C ASN A 162 -21.93 21.75 -0.02
N ILE A 163 -21.76 20.87 0.96
CA ILE A 163 -20.50 20.12 1.15
C ILE A 163 -20.81 18.62 1.19
N LEU A 164 -20.16 17.88 0.30
CA LEU A 164 -20.25 16.43 0.20
C LEU A 164 -18.89 15.80 0.52
N PHE A 165 -18.83 14.94 1.53
CA PHE A 165 -17.61 14.22 1.89
C PHE A 165 -17.59 12.82 1.22
N SER A 166 -16.46 12.48 0.61
CA SER A 166 -16.16 11.18 0.01
C SER A 166 -15.28 10.39 0.96
N LEU A 167 -15.84 9.42 1.69
CA LEU A 167 -15.11 8.59 2.66
C LEU A 167 -14.51 7.30 2.04
N ASP A 168 -13.22 7.03 2.29
CA ASP A 168 -12.54 5.77 1.90
C ASP A 168 -12.51 4.76 3.06
N ASN A 169 -13.30 3.68 2.96
CA ASN A 169 -13.44 2.68 4.02
C ASN A 169 -12.59 1.42 3.78
N ARG A 170 -11.28 1.56 3.55
CA ARG A 170 -10.39 0.42 3.34
C ARG A 170 -10.13 -0.45 4.59
N ASN A 171 -10.49 0.01 5.80
CA ASN A 171 -10.12 -0.65 7.07
C ASN A 171 -11.25 -0.85 8.11
N GLY A 172 -12.51 -0.49 7.83
CA GLY A 172 -13.64 -0.74 8.74
C GLY A 172 -13.52 -0.06 10.13
N LYS A 173 -12.80 1.08 10.24
CA LYS A 173 -12.48 1.76 11.51
C LYS A 173 -12.86 3.26 11.57
N HIS A 174 -13.75 3.77 10.70
CA HIS A 174 -13.83 5.22 10.47
C HIS A 174 -15.24 5.87 10.42
N GLU A 175 -16.25 5.39 11.16
CA GLU A 175 -17.49 6.19 11.38
C GLU A 175 -17.22 7.46 12.20
N THR A 176 -16.19 7.48 13.05
CA THR A 176 -15.72 8.69 13.75
C THR A 176 -15.07 9.74 12.84
N SER A 177 -15.04 9.56 11.51
CA SER A 177 -14.32 10.47 10.59
C SER A 177 -15.17 11.64 10.09
N LEU A 178 -16.46 11.47 9.76
CA LEU A 178 -17.29 12.54 9.19
C LEU A 178 -17.52 13.69 10.16
N SER A 179 -17.98 13.39 11.38
CA SER A 179 -18.19 14.38 12.44
C SER A 179 -16.88 15.10 12.78
N LYS A 180 -15.74 14.41 12.75
CA LYS A 180 -14.42 15.03 12.95
C LYS A 180 -14.02 15.93 11.79
N CYS A 181 -14.30 15.56 10.54
CA CYS A 181 -14.04 16.38 9.36
C CYS A 181 -14.90 17.64 9.35
N VAL A 182 -16.20 17.50 9.66
CA VAL A 182 -17.16 18.61 9.78
C VAL A 182 -16.75 19.54 10.91
N ASN A 183 -16.46 19.01 12.11
CA ASN A 183 -16.01 19.83 13.23
C ASN A 183 -14.67 20.53 12.95
N LYS A 184 -13.74 19.90 12.22
CA LYS A 184 -12.49 20.54 11.79
C LYS A 184 -12.72 21.66 10.79
N LEU A 185 -13.65 21.47 9.85
CA LEU A 185 -14.03 22.52 8.91
C LEU A 185 -14.65 23.72 9.63
N TYR A 186 -15.61 23.48 10.52
CA TYR A 186 -16.26 24.54 11.30
C TYR A 186 -15.30 25.31 12.21
N LYS A 187 -14.26 24.65 12.76
CA LYS A 187 -13.18 25.33 13.49
C LYS A 187 -12.43 26.40 12.66
N HIS A 188 -12.44 26.27 11.32
CA HIS A 188 -11.80 27.21 10.42
C HIS A 188 -12.82 28.14 9.73
N LEU A 189 -14.08 28.19 10.15
CA LEU A 189 -15.06 29.11 9.56
C LEU A 189 -15.32 30.30 10.48
N THR A 190 -15.71 31.44 9.91
CA THR A 190 -16.06 32.63 10.69
C THR A 190 -17.42 32.39 11.35
N LYS A 191 -17.66 33.00 12.52
CA LYS A 191 -18.95 32.89 13.21
C LYS A 191 -20.08 33.42 12.30
N GLY A 192 -21.07 32.57 11.99
CA GLY A 192 -22.18 32.88 11.07
C GLY A 192 -22.01 32.32 9.64
N ASP A 193 -20.81 31.92 9.22
CA ASP A 193 -20.63 31.22 7.92
C ASP A 193 -21.26 29.82 7.94
N GLU A 194 -21.39 29.21 9.12
CA GLU A 194 -21.96 27.89 9.35
C GLU A 194 -23.41 27.78 8.87
N GLU A 195 -24.20 28.85 9.01
CA GLU A 195 -25.61 28.92 8.60
C GLU A 195 -25.79 28.92 7.07
N LYS A 196 -24.73 29.26 6.34
CA LYS A 196 -24.69 29.26 4.87
C LYS A 196 -24.18 27.95 4.28
N ILE A 197 -23.84 26.97 5.13
CA ILE A 197 -23.27 25.69 4.72
C ILE A 197 -24.28 24.58 4.96
N THR A 198 -24.57 23.80 3.92
CA THR A 198 -25.35 22.56 4.06
C THR A 198 -24.43 21.37 3.85
N VAL A 199 -24.16 20.61 4.90
CA VAL A 199 -23.49 19.31 4.74
C VAL A 199 -24.51 18.31 4.23
N LEU A 200 -24.29 17.77 3.03
CA LEU A 200 -25.16 16.75 2.44
C LEU A 200 -24.90 15.44 3.19
N ASN A 201 -25.63 15.25 4.29
CA ASN A 201 -25.36 14.24 5.29
C ASN A 201 -26.17 12.96 5.00
N GLU A 202 -25.56 12.07 4.23
CA GLU A 202 -25.88 10.65 4.26
C GLU A 202 -24.54 9.91 4.21
N ASP A 203 -24.47 8.69 4.72
CA ASP A 203 -23.29 7.81 4.68
C ASP A 203 -22.87 7.44 3.23
N VAL A 204 -22.46 8.44 2.45
CA VAL A 204 -22.10 8.31 1.04
C VAL A 204 -20.63 7.93 0.99
N PHE A 205 -20.40 6.63 1.09
CA PHE A 205 -19.09 6.05 0.85
C PHE A 205 -18.77 6.13 -0.64
N VAL A 206 -18.01 7.15 -1.05
CA VAL A 206 -17.51 7.24 -2.43
C VAL A 206 -16.27 6.36 -2.59
N GLY A 207 -16.47 5.06 -2.41
CA GLY A 207 -15.54 4.01 -2.79
C GLY A 207 -16.05 3.31 -4.04
N SER A 208 -15.86 3.91 -5.23
CA SER A 208 -16.11 3.36 -6.58
C SER A 208 -17.41 2.56 -6.89
N LYS A 209 -18.34 2.40 -5.94
CA LYS A 209 -19.51 1.52 -6.05
C LYS A 209 -20.87 2.23 -5.89
N ASP A 210 -20.92 3.45 -5.35
CA ASP A 210 -22.17 4.18 -5.05
C ASP A 210 -22.29 5.54 -5.74
N VAL A 211 -21.79 5.65 -6.98
CA VAL A 211 -21.84 6.92 -7.75
C VAL A 211 -23.28 7.38 -8.03
N SER A 212 -24.23 6.44 -8.11
CA SER A 212 -25.67 6.76 -8.29
C SER A 212 -26.25 7.54 -7.11
N LYS A 213 -25.83 7.22 -5.88
CA LYS A 213 -26.28 7.92 -4.68
C LYS A 213 -25.71 9.35 -4.61
N CYS A 214 -24.46 9.54 -5.06
CA CYS A 214 -23.88 10.87 -5.23
C CYS A 214 -24.66 11.71 -6.24
N ILE A 215 -24.99 11.16 -7.41
CA ILE A 215 -25.77 11.87 -8.43
C ILE A 215 -27.18 12.21 -7.91
N GLU A 216 -27.82 11.28 -7.20
CA GLU A 216 -29.13 11.53 -6.59
C GLU A 216 -29.10 12.66 -5.57
N LEU A 217 -28.07 12.70 -4.71
CA LEU A 217 -27.90 13.78 -3.73
C LEU A 217 -27.60 15.12 -4.39
N LEU A 218 -26.73 15.15 -5.40
CA LEU A 218 -26.46 16.37 -6.17
C LEU A 218 -27.73 16.89 -6.86
N LYS A 219 -28.55 15.98 -7.43
CA LYS A 219 -29.86 16.31 -8.02
C LYS A 219 -30.85 16.82 -6.98
N LYS A 220 -30.95 16.19 -5.81
CA LYS A 220 -31.82 16.63 -4.71
C LYS A 220 -31.38 17.97 -4.11
N SER A 221 -30.09 18.27 -4.17
CA SER A 221 -29.49 19.48 -3.59
C SER A 221 -29.46 20.70 -4.54
N ASN A 222 -30.08 20.59 -5.72
CA ASN A 222 -30.10 21.64 -6.75
C ASN A 222 -28.71 22.20 -7.11
N THR A 223 -27.68 21.34 -7.11
CA THR A 223 -26.29 21.73 -7.42
C THR A 223 -26.19 22.34 -8.83
N ASN A 224 -25.60 23.53 -8.95
CA ASN A 224 -25.34 24.18 -10.24
C ASN A 224 -23.85 24.24 -10.63
N LEU A 225 -22.95 23.90 -9.69
CA LEU A 225 -21.51 23.85 -9.87
C LEU A 225 -20.89 22.82 -8.94
N VAL A 226 -20.01 21.96 -9.45
CA VAL A 226 -19.26 20.99 -8.64
C VAL A 226 -17.80 21.40 -8.57
N VAL A 227 -17.29 21.57 -7.35
CA VAL A 227 -15.87 21.85 -7.09
C VAL A 227 -15.24 20.66 -6.39
N THR A 228 -14.14 20.15 -6.91
CA THR A 228 -13.42 18.98 -6.37
C THR A 228 -11.98 19.33 -6.01
N PHE A 229 -11.42 18.71 -4.97
CA PHE A 229 -10.05 18.97 -4.49
C PHE A 229 -9.13 17.78 -4.74
N THR A 230 -7.85 18.00 -5.07
CA THR A 230 -6.90 16.91 -5.40
C THR A 230 -6.50 16.02 -4.22
N GLY A 231 -6.54 14.69 -4.42
CA GLY A 231 -5.96 13.66 -3.54
C GLY A 231 -5.71 12.34 -4.31
N PRO A 232 -4.78 11.46 -3.88
CA PRO A 232 -4.19 10.43 -4.73
C PRO A 232 -5.13 9.30 -5.21
N ILE A 233 -6.37 9.17 -4.69
CA ILE A 233 -7.17 7.94 -4.93
C ILE A 233 -8.68 8.15 -5.19
N GLY A 234 -9.25 9.37 -5.16
CA GLY A 234 -10.73 9.53 -5.25
C GLY A 234 -11.31 10.51 -6.27
N CYS A 235 -10.52 11.44 -6.82
CA CYS A 235 -11.07 12.53 -7.62
C CYS A 235 -11.32 12.12 -9.08
N GLU A 236 -10.49 11.23 -9.61
CA GLU A 236 -10.49 10.81 -11.01
C GLU A 236 -11.77 10.07 -11.43
N PRO A 237 -12.29 9.09 -10.65
CA PRO A 237 -13.50 8.36 -11.02
C PRO A 237 -14.76 9.22 -10.91
N LEU A 238 -14.84 10.10 -9.90
CA LEU A 238 -16.03 10.90 -9.64
C LEU A 238 -16.15 12.07 -10.62
N SER A 239 -15.05 12.75 -10.94
CA SER A 239 -15.07 13.83 -11.93
C SER A 239 -15.49 13.30 -13.31
N ASN A 240 -14.99 12.13 -13.73
CA ASN A 240 -15.38 11.53 -15.01
C ASN A 240 -16.88 11.23 -15.11
N VAL A 241 -17.51 10.79 -14.01
CA VAL A 241 -18.95 10.50 -14.02
C VAL A 241 -19.80 11.77 -13.95
N LEU A 242 -19.38 12.77 -13.17
CA LEU A 242 -20.13 14.02 -13.02
C LEU A 242 -19.96 14.96 -14.23
N PHE A 243 -18.89 14.80 -15.02
CA PHE A 243 -18.50 15.74 -16.08
C PHE A 243 -19.61 15.92 -17.13
N GLU A 244 -20.33 14.85 -17.44
CA GLU A 244 -21.43 14.90 -18.41
C GLU A 244 -22.66 15.66 -17.90
N SER A 245 -22.80 15.84 -16.58
CA SER A 245 -24.03 16.36 -15.95
C SER A 245 -23.86 17.72 -15.26
N TYR A 246 -22.65 18.12 -14.92
CA TYR A 246 -22.37 19.36 -14.18
C TYR A 246 -21.11 20.06 -14.71
N PRO A 247 -21.00 21.39 -14.56
CA PRO A 247 -19.73 22.08 -14.70
C PRO A 247 -18.81 21.67 -13.54
N ILE A 248 -17.59 21.21 -13.86
CA ILE A 248 -16.63 20.72 -12.88
C ILE A 248 -15.38 21.59 -12.82
N VAL A 249 -15.10 22.08 -11.62
CA VAL A 249 -13.88 22.82 -11.29
C VAL A 249 -12.97 21.97 -10.41
N LEU A 250 -11.71 21.81 -10.79
CA LEU A 250 -10.69 21.13 -9.97
C LEU A 250 -9.85 22.16 -9.22
N CYS A 251 -9.82 22.08 -7.89
CA CYS A 251 -8.90 22.81 -7.03
C CYS A 251 -7.68 21.94 -6.68
N GLN A 252 -6.52 22.24 -7.27
CA GLN A 252 -5.27 21.56 -6.97
C GLN A 252 -4.49 22.29 -5.88
N THR A 253 -4.39 21.64 -4.71
CA THR A 253 -3.76 22.20 -3.51
C THR A 253 -2.29 21.80 -3.34
N ASN A 254 -1.81 20.77 -4.05
CA ASN A 254 -0.44 20.23 -3.91
C ASN A 254 0.56 20.79 -4.94
N SER A 255 1.81 20.97 -4.51
CA SER A 255 2.94 21.43 -5.33
C SER A 255 3.46 20.43 -6.36
N ARG A 256 3.21 19.13 -6.17
CA ARG A 256 3.54 18.09 -7.16
C ARG A 256 2.43 17.97 -8.18
N PHE A 257 2.75 18.27 -9.43
CA PHE A 257 1.89 17.99 -10.58
C PHE A 257 1.58 16.49 -10.65
N ILE A 258 0.29 16.14 -10.67
CA ILE A 258 -0.18 14.78 -10.92
C ILE A 258 -0.82 14.82 -12.31
N PRO A 259 -0.30 14.10 -13.33
CA PRO A 259 -0.97 14.02 -14.62
C PRO A 259 -2.34 13.37 -14.45
N PHE A 260 -3.41 14.09 -14.81
CA PHE A 260 -4.78 13.61 -14.71
C PHE A 260 -5.21 12.94 -16.02
N LYS A 261 -5.91 11.80 -15.97
CA LYS A 261 -6.67 11.28 -17.14
C LYS A 261 -8.12 11.78 -17.18
N SER A 262 -8.53 12.60 -16.21
CA SER A 262 -9.90 13.10 -16.07
C SER A 262 -10.18 14.40 -16.81
N LYS A 263 -11.47 14.61 -17.13
CA LYS A 263 -11.97 15.81 -17.80
C LYS A 263 -12.49 16.84 -16.78
N PHE A 264 -12.18 18.13 -17.00
CA PHE A 264 -12.58 19.26 -16.15
C PHE A 264 -12.87 20.50 -17.01
N ASP A 265 -13.77 21.38 -16.57
CA ASP A 265 -14.10 22.64 -17.27
C ASP A 265 -13.13 23.77 -16.95
N LEU A 266 -12.59 23.72 -15.72
CA LEU A 266 -11.62 24.68 -15.19
C LEU A 266 -10.74 23.99 -14.16
N VAL A 267 -9.46 24.39 -14.11
CA VAL A 267 -8.52 23.94 -13.08
C VAL A 267 -7.96 25.15 -12.35
N PHE A 268 -8.23 25.23 -11.05
CA PHE A 268 -7.57 26.17 -10.15
C PHE A 268 -6.27 25.55 -9.63
N LEU A 269 -5.16 26.24 -9.89
CA LEU A 269 -3.83 25.85 -9.44
C LEU A 269 -3.37 26.75 -8.29
N ASN A 270 -2.88 26.12 -7.22
CA ASN A 270 -2.25 26.84 -6.11
C ASN A 270 -0.79 27.26 -6.39
N HIS A 271 -0.20 26.85 -7.53
CA HIS A 271 1.19 27.14 -7.89
C HIS A 271 1.35 27.56 -9.36
N ALA A 272 1.86 28.78 -9.58
CA ALA A 272 2.07 29.35 -10.91
C ALA A 272 3.08 28.55 -11.78
N ASP A 273 4.12 27.94 -11.19
CA ASP A 273 5.10 27.13 -11.94
C ASP A 273 4.50 25.87 -12.60
N ASN A 274 3.31 25.46 -12.16
CA ASN A 274 2.59 24.34 -12.77
C ASN A 274 1.86 24.75 -14.06
N LEU A 275 1.65 26.04 -14.33
CA LEU A 275 1.13 26.52 -15.62
C LEU A 275 2.05 26.11 -16.78
N LYS A 276 3.38 26.19 -16.58
CA LYS A 276 4.38 25.85 -17.60
C LYS A 276 4.51 24.33 -17.89
N LYS A 277 3.97 23.48 -17.00
CA LYS A 277 4.10 22.00 -17.06
C LYS A 277 2.88 21.31 -17.66
N LEU A 278 1.89 22.10 -18.10
CA LEU A 278 0.63 21.63 -18.68
C LEU A 278 0.62 21.98 -20.18
N PRO A 279 1.09 21.06 -21.06
CA PRO A 279 1.18 21.32 -22.51
C PRO A 279 -0.18 21.40 -23.21
N PHE A 280 -1.28 21.18 -22.48
CA PHE A 280 -2.64 21.33 -22.94
C PHE A 280 -3.37 22.11 -21.84
N LEU A 281 -3.93 23.29 -22.15
CA LEU A 281 -5.20 23.84 -21.62
C LEU A 281 -5.22 25.38 -21.63
N ASP A 282 -6.13 25.96 -22.42
CA ASP A 282 -6.62 27.36 -22.30
C ASP A 282 -7.50 27.57 -21.03
N SER A 283 -7.47 26.64 -20.06
CA SER A 283 -8.43 26.53 -18.96
C SER A 283 -7.82 26.41 -17.56
N ALA A 284 -6.50 26.45 -17.44
CA ALA A 284 -5.83 26.48 -16.14
C ALA A 284 -5.71 27.93 -15.65
N VAL A 285 -6.20 28.18 -14.44
CA VAL A 285 -6.17 29.50 -13.82
C VAL A 285 -5.43 29.38 -12.49
N TYR A 286 -4.46 30.27 -12.28
CA TYR A 286 -3.79 30.37 -10.99
C TYR A 286 -4.71 31.10 -10.00
N MET A 287 -4.93 30.51 -8.82
CA MET A 287 -5.76 31.12 -7.80
C MET A 287 -5.17 30.93 -6.39
N PRO A 288 -4.78 32.00 -5.68
CA PRO A 288 -4.32 31.92 -4.31
C PRO A 288 -5.50 31.70 -3.33
N PHE A 289 -5.40 30.71 -2.45
CA PHE A 289 -6.44 30.42 -1.45
C PHE A 289 -6.31 31.32 -0.22
N LYS A 290 -7.43 31.89 0.26
CA LYS A 290 -7.54 32.57 1.56
C LYS A 290 -7.77 31.52 2.63
N GLY A 291 -6.74 30.97 3.28
CA GLY A 291 -6.95 30.23 4.52
C GLY A 291 -7.75 31.11 5.47
N ALA A 292 -8.78 30.57 6.10
CA ALA A 292 -9.56 31.33 7.06
C ALA A 292 -8.73 31.56 8.33
N THR A 293 -8.61 32.81 8.73
CA THR A 293 -8.13 33.22 10.05
C THR A 293 -9.30 33.11 11.02
N PRO A 294 -9.21 32.31 12.09
CA PRO A 294 -10.16 32.37 13.19
C PRO A 294 -10.14 33.76 13.83
N ASP A 295 -11.30 34.34 14.14
CA ASP A 295 -11.42 35.60 14.91
C ASP A 295 -10.99 35.45 16.40
N LYS A 296 -10.18 34.45 16.73
CA LYS A 296 -9.69 34.24 18.08
C LYS A 296 -8.54 35.19 18.35
N LYS A 297 -8.69 36.02 19.39
CA LYS A 297 -7.54 36.64 20.05
C LYS A 297 -6.78 35.54 20.79
N PHE A 298 -5.57 35.27 20.33
CA PHE A 298 -4.65 34.34 20.98
C PHE A 298 -3.90 35.08 22.08
N ASN A 299 -3.91 34.55 23.30
CA ASN A 299 -3.38 35.20 24.50
C ASN A 299 -2.22 34.38 25.10
N MET A 300 -1.20 34.07 24.31
CA MET A 300 0.00 33.41 24.80
C MET A 300 1.18 34.39 24.81
N SER A 301 1.91 34.44 25.92
CA SER A 301 3.05 35.34 26.14
C SER A 301 4.39 34.59 26.01
N LYS A 302 5.49 35.32 25.80
CA LYS A 302 6.85 34.73 25.79
C LYS A 302 7.20 33.98 27.07
N SER A 303 6.69 34.45 28.22
CA SER A 303 6.84 33.78 29.51
C SER A 303 6.19 32.40 29.53
N ASP A 304 5.09 32.20 28.80
CA ASP A 304 4.38 30.91 28.77
C ASP A 304 5.18 29.82 28.03
N ILE A 305 6.07 30.21 27.11
CA ILE A 305 6.99 29.30 26.41
C ILE A 305 8.39 29.28 27.03
N GLY A 306 8.58 29.92 28.19
CA GLY A 306 9.83 29.91 28.94
C GLY A 306 10.99 30.63 28.24
N ALA A 307 10.70 31.62 27.39
CA ALA A 307 11.71 32.39 26.67
C ALA A 307 11.81 33.82 27.23
N GLU A 308 13.03 34.24 27.59
CA GLU A 308 13.34 35.61 28.04
C GLU A 308 13.99 36.46 26.91
N SER A 309 14.40 35.81 25.81
CA SER A 309 15.08 36.43 24.66
C SER A 309 14.22 36.40 23.40
N THR A 310 14.67 37.02 22.31
CA THR A 310 13.95 37.02 21.03
C THR A 310 13.78 35.59 20.48
N VAL A 311 12.54 35.19 20.21
CA VAL A 311 12.18 33.85 19.76
C VAL A 311 12.04 33.82 18.24
N ILE A 312 12.93 33.10 17.58
CA ILE A 312 12.84 32.79 16.15
C ILE A 312 12.15 31.44 16.02
N VAL A 313 11.11 31.33 15.19
CA VAL A 313 10.38 30.07 14.99
C VAL A 313 10.47 29.61 13.54
N SER A 314 10.70 28.31 13.35
CA SER A 314 10.66 27.63 12.05
C SER A 314 9.76 26.40 12.14
N ALA A 315 8.79 26.29 11.24
CA ALA A 315 7.79 25.22 11.29
C ALA A 315 7.63 24.50 9.94
N LEU A 316 8.04 23.22 9.86
CA LEU A 316 7.74 22.35 8.72
C LEU A 316 7.43 20.92 9.21
N SER A 317 6.44 20.28 8.59
CA SER A 317 6.04 18.91 8.94
C SER A 317 7.03 17.84 8.45
N ARG A 318 7.10 16.69 9.14
CA ARG A 318 7.77 15.43 8.72
C ARG A 318 9.29 15.57 8.59
N ASP A 319 9.93 16.15 9.60
CA ASP A 319 11.40 16.21 9.74
C ASP A 319 12.10 16.95 8.59
N ARG A 320 11.33 17.74 7.82
CA ARG A 320 11.84 18.44 6.63
C ARG A 320 12.94 19.43 6.99
N ILE A 321 12.85 20.11 8.13
CA ILE A 321 13.92 21.02 8.59
C ILE A 321 15.21 20.22 8.81
N GLY A 322 15.14 19.13 9.57
CA GLY A 322 16.31 18.29 9.86
C GLY A 322 16.92 17.67 8.59
N LEU A 323 16.09 17.17 7.68
CA LEU A 323 16.54 16.60 6.40
C LEU A 323 17.21 17.63 5.49
N GLN A 324 16.79 18.90 5.52
CA GLN A 324 17.41 19.93 4.68
C GLN A 324 18.73 20.42 5.28
N LEU A 325 18.78 20.63 6.59
CA LEU A 325 20.01 21.01 7.28
C LEU A 325 21.11 19.94 7.12
N LYS A 326 20.75 18.64 7.14
CA LYS A 326 21.67 17.53 6.85
C LYS A 326 22.25 17.56 5.43
N LYS A 327 21.48 18.03 4.45
CA LYS A 327 21.91 18.12 3.05
C LYS A 327 22.77 19.35 2.77
N LYS A 328 22.73 20.34 3.64
CA LYS A 328 23.32 21.67 3.47
C LYS A 328 24.10 22.09 4.74
N PRO A 329 25.17 21.36 5.08
CA PRO A 329 25.94 21.60 6.32
C PRO A 329 26.57 22.99 6.39
N GLU A 330 26.75 23.68 5.27
CA GLU A 330 27.18 25.07 5.18
C GLU A 330 26.15 26.04 5.78
N ILE A 331 24.86 25.86 5.50
CA ILE A 331 23.77 26.70 6.03
C ILE A 331 23.60 26.44 7.52
N LEU A 332 23.76 25.18 7.92
CA LEU A 332 23.73 24.79 9.32
C LEU A 332 24.84 25.45 10.14
N ARG A 333 26.06 25.60 9.57
CA ARG A 333 27.15 26.34 10.23
C ARG A 333 26.78 27.80 10.49
N GLU A 334 26.23 28.47 9.49
CA GLU A 334 25.81 29.87 9.60
C GLU A 334 24.72 30.04 10.67
N ILE A 335 23.73 29.14 10.70
CA ILE A 335 22.67 29.15 11.73
C ILE A 335 23.27 28.94 13.13
N VAL A 336 24.19 27.98 13.29
CA VAL A 336 24.83 27.68 14.58
C VAL A 336 25.67 28.87 15.05
N SER A 337 26.47 29.49 14.17
CA SER A 337 27.25 30.69 14.48
C SER A 337 26.33 31.82 14.92
N PHE A 338 25.29 32.07 14.14
CA PHE A 338 24.31 33.12 14.39
C PHE A 338 23.61 32.98 15.75
N ILE A 339 23.08 31.80 16.09
CA ILE A 339 22.41 31.56 17.38
C ILE A 339 23.41 31.65 18.55
N SER A 340 24.65 31.23 18.34
CA SER A 340 25.70 31.30 19.36
C SER A 340 26.03 32.75 19.71
N GLU A 341 26.18 33.60 18.68
CA GLU A 341 26.62 35.00 18.78
C GLU A 341 25.52 35.98 19.20
N ASN A 342 24.24 35.61 19.04
CA ASN A 342 23.11 36.51 19.30
C ASN A 342 22.27 36.04 20.51
N ASN A 343 21.60 36.98 21.17
CA ASN A 343 20.66 36.68 22.25
C ASN A 343 19.30 36.26 21.69
N VAL A 344 19.25 35.07 21.09
CA VAL A 344 18.04 34.49 20.49
C VAL A 344 17.83 33.05 20.90
N VAL A 345 16.58 32.62 20.87
CA VAL A 345 16.19 31.22 21.01
C VAL A 345 15.51 30.76 19.72
N TRP A 346 15.97 29.65 19.15
CA TRP A 346 15.39 29.11 17.92
C TRP A 346 14.47 27.93 18.21
N HIS A 347 13.18 28.11 17.92
CA HIS A 347 12.13 27.11 18.08
C HIS A 347 11.91 26.36 16.76
N ILE A 348 12.18 25.06 16.76
CA ILE A 348 12.00 24.17 15.61
C ILE A 348 10.76 23.31 15.84
N LEU A 349 9.72 23.54 15.03
CA LEU A 349 8.43 22.86 15.13
C LEU A 349 8.21 21.86 14.00
N GLY A 350 7.57 20.73 14.33
CA GLY A 350 7.09 19.75 13.34
C GLY A 350 7.98 18.52 13.14
N GLN A 351 8.84 18.23 14.12
CA GLN A 351 9.65 17.00 14.18
C GLN A 351 8.81 15.81 14.63
N SER A 352 9.15 14.62 14.16
CA SER A 352 8.47 13.35 14.44
C SER A 352 8.81 12.80 15.83
N SER A 353 9.95 13.19 16.38
CA SER A 353 10.32 12.97 17.78
C SER A 353 11.43 13.94 18.22
N LEU A 354 11.57 14.16 19.53
CA LEU A 354 12.69 14.92 20.11
C LEU A 354 14.05 14.30 19.76
N TYR A 355 14.14 12.97 19.64
CA TYR A 355 15.37 12.26 19.28
C TYR A 355 15.89 12.63 17.88
N GLU A 356 14.97 12.90 16.94
CA GLU A 356 15.37 13.26 15.58
C GLU A 356 16.10 14.60 15.54
N CYS A 357 15.81 15.53 16.47
CA CYS A 357 16.53 16.79 16.58
C CYS A 357 17.99 16.64 17.02
N TYR A 358 18.25 15.81 18.04
CA TYR A 358 19.62 15.46 18.44
C TYR A 358 20.37 14.71 17.32
N SER A 359 19.63 14.07 16.41
CA SER A 359 20.21 13.40 15.25
C SER A 359 20.47 14.31 14.06
N ILE A 360 20.11 15.60 14.12
CA ILE A 360 20.28 16.53 12.98
C ILE A 360 21.77 16.73 12.70
N ASP A 361 22.53 17.14 13.73
CA ASP A 361 23.97 17.36 13.68
C ASP A 361 24.50 17.59 15.11
N GLU A 362 25.66 17.01 15.45
CA GLU A 362 26.28 17.12 16.78
C GLU A 362 26.56 18.58 17.20
N ARG A 363 26.74 19.49 16.23
CA ARG A 363 26.97 20.92 16.51
C ARG A 363 25.76 21.60 17.13
N LEU A 364 24.57 21.00 17.08
CA LEU A 364 23.37 21.54 17.72
C LEU A 364 23.27 21.15 19.20
N ASP A 365 23.99 20.11 19.65
CA ASP A 365 23.81 19.54 21.00
C ASP A 365 24.12 20.53 22.11
N HIS A 366 25.16 21.35 21.95
CA HIS A 366 25.52 22.38 22.94
C HIS A 366 24.47 23.50 23.00
N LEU A 367 23.87 23.89 21.87
CA LEU A 367 22.82 24.91 21.82
C LEU A 367 21.48 24.37 22.35
N ILE A 368 21.17 23.11 22.10
CA ILE A 368 19.99 22.43 22.66
C ILE A 368 20.13 22.30 24.17
N SER A 369 21.31 21.87 24.65
CA SER A 369 21.60 21.73 26.08
C SER A 369 21.56 23.10 26.80
N ALA A 370 22.02 24.15 26.14
CA ALA A 370 21.94 25.53 26.62
C ALA A 370 20.55 26.17 26.44
N ARG A 371 19.55 25.42 25.96
CA ARG A 371 18.19 25.89 25.63
C ARG A 371 18.12 27.06 24.64
N LYS A 372 19.19 27.30 23.86
CA LYS A 372 19.20 28.24 22.73
C LYS A 372 18.50 27.67 21.49
N ILE A 373 18.33 26.35 21.42
CA ILE A 373 17.50 25.69 20.42
C ILE A 373 16.47 24.82 21.14
N VAL A 374 15.19 25.02 20.84
CA VAL A 374 14.10 24.23 21.39
C VAL A 374 13.41 23.50 20.25
N CYS A 375 13.58 22.19 20.23
CA CYS A 375 12.88 21.33 19.31
C CYS A 375 11.58 20.84 19.93
N MET A 376 10.49 20.92 19.18
CA MET A 376 9.21 20.40 19.61
C MET A 376 8.54 19.61 18.49
N GLU A 377 7.67 18.70 18.94
CA GLU A 377 6.71 18.05 18.07
C GLU A 377 5.64 19.06 17.60
N TYR A 378 4.53 18.56 17.06
CA TYR A 378 3.43 19.41 16.62
C TYR A 378 2.73 20.07 17.81
N VAL A 379 2.41 21.36 17.71
CA VAL A 379 1.63 22.10 18.71
C VAL A 379 0.16 22.11 18.28
N ASP A 380 -0.75 21.79 19.19
CA ASP A 380 -2.19 21.65 18.89
C ASP A 380 -2.83 22.95 18.38
N ASP A 381 -2.42 24.11 18.91
CA ASP A 381 -2.80 25.43 18.41
C ASP A 381 -1.56 26.24 17.99
N PHE A 382 -1.17 26.06 16.73
CA PHE A 382 0.03 26.68 16.18
C PHE A 382 -0.11 28.21 16.03
N GLN A 383 -1.31 28.74 15.82
CA GLN A 383 -1.51 30.20 15.74
C GLN A 383 -1.40 30.84 17.12
N GLU A 384 -1.94 30.19 18.15
CA GLU A 384 -1.68 30.57 19.54
C GLU A 384 -0.19 30.55 19.86
N TYR A 385 0.53 29.53 19.39
CA TYR A 385 1.97 29.44 19.58
C TYR A 385 2.75 30.60 18.95
N LEU A 386 2.34 31.01 17.75
CA LEU A 386 2.97 32.12 17.04
C LEU A 386 2.84 33.44 17.81
N SER A 387 1.77 33.67 18.57
CA SER A 387 1.57 34.90 19.34
C SER A 387 2.66 35.17 20.40
N ALA A 388 3.36 34.13 20.84
CA ALA A 388 4.50 34.25 21.77
C ALA A 388 5.87 34.27 21.06
N CYS A 389 5.92 34.25 19.73
CA CYS A 389 7.16 34.26 18.96
C CYS A 389 7.41 35.65 18.33
N ASP A 390 8.67 35.96 17.97
CA ASP A 390 9.04 37.29 17.47
C ASP A 390 9.28 37.35 15.96
N ILE A 391 9.87 36.30 15.39
CA ILE A 391 10.30 36.25 14.00
C ILE A 391 10.02 34.86 13.45
N PHE A 392 9.40 34.77 12.28
CA PHE A 392 9.23 33.49 11.59
C PHE A 392 10.33 33.31 10.54
N LEU A 393 11.20 32.32 10.73
CA LEU A 393 12.27 31.98 9.80
C LEU A 393 11.84 30.83 8.89
N ASN A 394 11.69 31.09 7.60
CA ASN A 394 11.65 30.04 6.60
C ASN A 394 13.08 29.59 6.28
N VAL A 395 13.43 28.36 6.65
CA VAL A 395 14.80 27.83 6.49
C VAL A 395 15.19 27.83 5.01
N PRO A 396 16.35 28.41 4.63
CA PRO A 396 16.79 28.50 3.24
C PRO A 396 16.70 27.19 2.46
N TYR A 397 16.17 27.25 1.24
CA TYR A 397 16.02 26.11 0.32
C TYR A 397 15.16 24.95 0.85
N ALA A 398 14.49 25.12 1.98
CA ALA A 398 13.57 24.11 2.48
C ALA A 398 12.26 24.14 1.68
N PRO A 399 11.85 23.03 1.04
CA PRO A 399 10.60 22.99 0.29
C PRO A 399 9.41 22.94 1.26
N GLY A 400 8.53 23.93 1.19
CA GLY A 400 7.40 24.12 2.11
C GLY A 400 7.58 25.36 2.98
N GLY A 401 6.52 25.70 3.73
CA GLY A 401 6.56 26.78 4.71
C GLY A 401 5.57 27.91 4.41
N GLY A 402 4.98 27.94 3.22
CA GLY A 402 4.09 29.02 2.78
C GLY A 402 2.90 29.27 3.71
N ILE A 403 2.20 28.23 4.18
CA ILE A 403 1.09 28.41 5.14
C ILE A 403 1.60 28.92 6.49
N GLY A 404 2.71 28.37 6.98
CA GLY A 404 3.30 28.78 8.27
C GLY A 404 3.75 30.23 8.25
N SER A 405 4.41 30.64 7.17
CA SER A 405 4.78 32.03 6.90
C SER A 405 3.56 32.95 6.87
N ARG A 406 2.51 32.56 6.15
CA ARG A 406 1.28 33.36 6.10
C ARG A 406 0.63 33.52 7.47
N TRP A 407 0.48 32.43 8.22
CA TRP A 407 -0.09 32.48 9.57
C TRP A 407 0.76 33.33 10.51
N ALA A 408 2.09 33.31 10.37
CA ALA A 408 2.96 34.20 11.12
C ALA A 408 2.67 35.68 10.79
N ILE A 409 2.54 36.04 9.50
CA ILE A 409 2.20 37.40 9.08
C ILE A 409 0.84 37.84 9.64
N GLU A 410 -0.18 36.98 9.53
CA GLU A 410 -1.52 37.24 10.05
C GLU A 410 -1.54 37.40 11.58
N ASN A 411 -0.62 36.75 12.30
CA ASN A 411 -0.42 36.87 13.75
C ASN A 411 0.56 37.98 14.15
N GLY A 412 0.98 38.85 13.22
CA GLY A 412 1.80 40.02 13.52
C GLY A 412 3.32 39.78 13.51
N LEU A 413 3.78 38.59 13.09
CA LEU A 413 5.21 38.28 13.01
C LEU A 413 5.76 38.65 11.63
N PRO A 414 6.94 39.28 11.56
CA PRO A 414 7.68 39.37 10.31
C PRO A 414 8.20 37.99 9.90
N VAL A 415 8.01 37.66 8.62
CA VAL A 415 8.58 36.46 8.00
C VAL A 415 9.87 36.80 7.28
N VAL A 416 10.90 36.00 7.50
CA VAL A 416 12.19 36.15 6.81
C VAL A 416 12.58 34.82 6.15
N GLY A 417 13.03 34.88 4.92
CA GLY A 417 13.48 33.74 4.13
C GLY A 417 14.17 34.21 2.85
N LEU A 418 14.81 33.31 2.11
CA LEU A 418 15.42 33.69 0.83
C LEU A 418 14.35 33.96 -0.23
N GLN A 419 14.62 34.91 -1.12
CA GLN A 419 13.84 35.13 -2.33
C GLN A 419 14.15 34.03 -3.37
N ASP A 420 13.70 32.81 -3.08
CA ASP A 420 13.87 31.62 -3.93
C ASP A 420 12.52 31.15 -4.51
N SER A 421 12.51 30.02 -5.23
CA SER A 421 11.28 29.45 -5.79
C SER A 421 10.45 28.63 -4.78
N THR A 422 10.68 28.80 -3.46
CA THR A 422 9.87 28.14 -2.44
C THR A 422 8.50 28.81 -2.28
N ASP A 423 7.55 28.09 -1.69
CA ASP A 423 6.18 28.55 -1.43
C ASP A 423 6.11 29.72 -0.44
N ALA A 424 7.10 29.87 0.44
CA ALA A 424 7.16 30.97 1.40
C ALA A 424 7.61 32.30 0.78
N SER A 425 8.35 32.28 -0.34
CA SER A 425 8.92 33.49 -0.95
C SER A 425 7.87 34.49 -1.44
N ARG A 426 6.65 34.02 -1.70
CA ARG A 426 5.49 34.81 -2.14
C ARG A 426 4.96 35.79 -1.09
N TRP A 427 5.24 35.50 0.18
CA TRP A 427 4.85 36.36 1.30
C TRP A 427 5.98 37.28 1.72
N LEU A 428 7.13 37.19 1.06
CA LEU A 428 8.24 38.08 1.29
C LEU A 428 8.02 39.34 0.45
N ALA A 429 8.14 40.51 1.08
CA ALA A 429 7.88 41.79 0.44
C ALA A 429 9.03 42.19 -0.50
N GLY A 430 9.24 41.45 -1.59
CA GLY A 430 10.13 41.73 -2.72
C GLY A 430 11.46 42.40 -2.33
N ASN A 431 11.48 43.72 -2.35
CA ASN A 431 12.62 44.60 -2.01
C ASN A 431 13.16 44.47 -0.58
N PHE A 432 12.43 43.81 0.33
CA PHE A 432 12.85 43.55 1.71
C PHE A 432 13.34 42.11 1.93
N SER A 433 13.37 41.31 0.87
CA SER A 433 13.67 39.88 0.93
C SER A 433 15.15 39.62 0.74
N PRO A 434 15.79 38.84 1.62
CA PRO A 434 17.18 38.47 1.46
C PRO A 434 17.49 37.74 0.14
N VAL A 435 18.53 38.20 -0.56
CA VAL A 435 18.96 37.60 -1.85
C VAL A 435 19.93 36.43 -1.68
N ASN A 436 20.59 36.31 -0.53
CA ASN A 436 21.49 35.22 -0.18
C ASN A 436 21.51 34.96 1.33
N VAL A 437 22.19 33.88 1.75
CA VAL A 437 22.22 33.45 3.17
C VAL A 437 22.88 34.48 4.09
N ALA A 438 23.89 35.22 3.63
CA ALA A 438 24.53 36.25 4.44
C ALA A 438 23.58 37.44 4.69
N ASP A 439 22.92 37.91 3.62
CA ASP A 439 21.91 38.96 3.68
C ASP A 439 20.71 38.56 4.57
N LEU A 440 20.37 37.26 4.59
CA LEU A 440 19.33 36.72 5.45
C LEU A 440 19.66 36.93 6.93
N PHE A 441 20.85 36.56 7.37
CA PHE A 441 21.22 36.71 8.77
C PHE A 441 21.42 38.18 9.15
N GLU A 442 21.95 39.01 8.26
CA GLU A 442 22.01 40.47 8.49
C GLU A 442 20.62 41.09 8.66
N ARG A 443 19.63 40.62 7.90
CA ARG A 443 18.24 41.04 8.06
C ARG A 443 17.68 40.61 9.41
N ILE A 444 17.94 39.37 9.84
CA ILE A 444 17.45 38.87 11.13
C ILE A 444 18.13 39.64 12.28
N LYS A 445 19.44 39.97 12.20
CA LYS A 445 20.13 40.81 13.20
C LYS A 445 19.42 42.15 13.40
N LYS A 446 19.05 42.83 12.31
CA LYS A 446 18.32 44.10 12.36
C LYS A 446 16.94 43.94 13.03
N LEU A 447 16.24 42.85 12.73
CA LEU A 447 14.90 42.59 13.29
C LEU A 447 14.94 42.21 14.77
N ILE A 448 16.01 41.55 15.25
CA ILE A 448 16.14 41.16 16.66
C ILE A 448 16.10 42.39 17.58
N VAL A 449 16.77 43.48 17.18
CA VAL A 449 16.98 44.67 18.03
C VAL A 449 16.02 45.82 17.74
N ASN A 450 15.19 45.74 16.69
CA ASN A 450 14.34 46.84 16.25
C ASN A 450 12.87 46.41 16.06
N ASP A 451 12.04 46.71 17.06
CA ASP A 451 10.60 46.43 17.06
C ASP A 451 9.82 47.21 15.98
N GLU A 452 10.28 48.42 15.66
CA GLU A 452 9.66 49.27 14.63
C GLU A 452 9.86 48.65 13.24
N GLU A 453 11.06 48.15 12.94
CA GLU A 453 11.35 47.43 11.68
C GLU A 453 10.60 46.10 11.60
N ARG A 454 10.40 45.39 12.72
CA ARG A 454 9.53 44.19 12.76
C ARG A 454 8.10 44.53 12.40
N THR A 455 7.55 45.58 13.02
CA THR A 455 6.18 46.06 12.79
C THR A 455 5.99 46.53 11.35
N LYS A 456 6.96 47.27 10.81
CA LYS A 456 6.96 47.77 9.44
C LYS A 456 7.01 46.65 8.41
N LEU A 457 7.89 45.65 8.60
CA LEU A 457 7.97 44.50 7.71
C LEU A 457 6.69 43.66 7.76
N ASN A 458 6.15 43.39 8.96
CA ASN A 458 4.87 42.69 9.10
C ASN A 458 3.73 43.44 8.40
N LYS A 459 3.64 44.77 8.57
CA LYS A 459 2.62 45.60 7.91
C LYS A 459 2.67 45.47 6.40
N LEU A 460 3.86 45.58 5.79
CA LEU A 460 4.05 45.42 4.35
C LEU A 460 3.67 44.01 3.87
N GLN A 461 4.07 42.98 4.61
CA GLN A 461 3.72 41.59 4.30
C GLN A 461 2.22 41.35 4.44
N LYS A 462 1.56 42.00 5.40
CA LYS A 462 0.12 41.93 5.62
C LYS A 462 -0.65 42.63 4.49
N GLU A 463 -0.23 43.81 4.06
CA GLU A 463 -0.76 44.50 2.88
C GLU A 463 -0.62 43.64 1.61
N LEU A 464 0.52 42.98 1.44
CA LEU A 464 0.74 42.02 0.34
C LEU A 464 -0.17 40.79 0.44
N VAL A 465 -0.39 40.24 1.63
CA VAL A 465 -1.36 39.15 1.85
C VAL A 465 -2.76 39.62 1.51
N GLU A 466 -3.15 40.82 1.95
CA GLU A 466 -4.46 41.43 1.71
C GLU A 466 -4.70 41.73 0.22
N SER A 467 -3.67 42.11 -0.55
CA SER A 467 -3.81 42.38 -1.99
C SER A 467 -4.21 41.15 -2.81
N PHE A 468 -3.90 39.92 -2.35
CA PHE A 468 -4.38 38.68 -2.98
C PHE A 468 -5.89 38.41 -2.75
N PHE A 469 -6.56 39.28 -1.97
CA PHE A 469 -7.95 39.16 -1.56
C PHE A 469 -8.77 40.45 -1.82
N SER A 470 -8.34 41.27 -2.78
CA SER A 470 -9.05 42.49 -3.20
C SER A 470 -10.42 42.20 -3.86
N ASP A 471 -11.31 43.20 -3.89
CA ASP A 471 -12.59 43.12 -4.61
C ASP A 471 -12.41 42.81 -6.10
N GLU A 472 -11.33 43.31 -6.71
CA GLU A 472 -10.94 42.98 -8.09
C GLU A 472 -10.62 41.48 -8.25
N SER A 473 -9.92 40.87 -7.30
CA SER A 473 -9.65 39.42 -7.29
C SER A 473 -10.93 38.59 -7.15
N MET A 474 -11.94 39.13 -6.45
CA MET A 474 -13.26 38.49 -6.29
C MET A 474 -14.14 38.62 -7.53
N ALA A 475 -14.05 39.75 -8.24
CA ALA A 475 -14.67 39.93 -9.55
C ALA A 475 -14.06 38.96 -10.59
N GLU A 476 -12.74 38.80 -10.57
CA GLU A 476 -12.01 37.85 -11.42
C GLU A 476 -12.44 36.40 -11.14
N PHE A 477 -12.56 36.02 -9.86
CA PHE A 477 -13.08 34.71 -9.44
C PHE A 477 -14.47 34.42 -10.03
N SER A 478 -15.37 35.40 -9.99
CA SER A 478 -16.72 35.27 -10.53
C SER A 478 -16.74 35.09 -12.06
N GLN A 479 -15.81 35.73 -12.78
CA GLN A 479 -15.63 35.55 -14.21
C GLN A 479 -15.12 34.13 -14.56
N TYR A 480 -14.23 33.57 -13.74
CA TYR A 480 -13.75 32.20 -13.93
C TYR A 480 -14.86 31.15 -13.74
N ILE A 481 -15.71 31.32 -12.72
CA ILE A 481 -16.88 30.45 -12.52
C ILE A 481 -17.86 30.56 -13.69
N SER A 482 -18.11 31.78 -14.19
CA SER A 482 -18.95 32.01 -15.36
C SER A 482 -18.38 31.34 -16.62
N SER A 483 -17.05 31.35 -16.77
CA SER A 483 -16.35 30.67 -17.86
C SER A 483 -16.48 29.14 -17.79
N ALA A 484 -16.41 28.56 -16.59
CA ALA A 484 -16.64 27.12 -16.39
C ALA A 484 -18.08 26.72 -16.75
N LYS A 485 -19.07 27.54 -16.36
CA LYS A 485 -20.47 27.33 -16.74
C LYS A 485 -20.71 27.47 -18.24
N LYS A 486 -20.07 28.47 -18.89
CA LYS A 486 -20.14 28.66 -20.34
C LYS A 486 -19.60 27.44 -21.10
N ARG A 487 -18.44 26.92 -20.71
CA ARG A 487 -17.84 25.71 -21.31
C ARG A 487 -18.72 24.47 -21.13
N PHE A 488 -19.38 24.33 -19.98
CA PHE A 488 -20.38 23.29 -19.79
C PHE A 488 -21.57 23.46 -20.73
N SER A 489 -22.11 24.67 -20.89
CA SER A 489 -23.20 24.96 -21.83
C SER A 489 -22.81 24.66 -23.28
N GLU A 490 -21.58 24.99 -23.68
CA GLU A 490 -21.02 24.64 -25.00
C GLU A 490 -20.89 23.11 -25.19
N ARG A 491 -20.47 22.39 -24.14
CA ARG A 491 -20.45 20.91 -24.10
C ARG A 491 -21.86 20.34 -24.29
N GLN A 492 -22.85 20.86 -23.56
CA GLN A 492 -24.26 20.43 -23.67
C GLN A 492 -24.84 20.78 -25.05
N GLY A 493 -24.49 21.94 -25.61
CA GLY A 493 -24.90 22.38 -26.95
C GLY A 493 -24.40 21.45 -28.05
N LYS A 494 -23.12 21.05 -28.02
CA LYS A 494 -22.57 20.06 -28.98
C LYS A 494 -23.23 18.69 -28.85
N ALA A 495 -23.53 18.24 -27.62
CA ALA A 495 -24.28 17.00 -27.39
C ALA A 495 -25.74 17.09 -27.88
N LYS A 496 -26.36 18.27 -27.80
CA LYS A 496 -27.70 18.53 -28.33
C LYS A 496 -27.72 18.60 -29.86
N ILE A 497 -26.74 19.23 -30.49
CA ILE A 497 -26.59 19.30 -31.96
C ILE A 497 -26.39 17.89 -32.55
N LEU A 498 -25.65 17.01 -31.86
CA LEU A 498 -25.55 15.58 -32.21
C LEU A 498 -26.86 14.79 -31.99
N SER A 499 -27.81 15.33 -31.24
CA SER A 499 -29.12 14.71 -30.97
C SER A 499 -30.29 15.29 -31.78
N SER A 500 -30.11 16.44 -32.43
CA SER A 500 -31.19 17.20 -33.09
C SER A 500 -31.08 17.31 -34.61
N THR A 501 -30.06 16.72 -35.23
CA THR A 501 -29.99 16.61 -36.70
C THR A 501 -30.32 15.19 -37.14
N GLU A 502 -31.40 15.07 -37.91
CA GLU A 502 -31.95 13.89 -38.60
C GLU A 502 -32.86 12.95 -37.79
N CYS A 503 -33.99 13.51 -37.31
CA CYS A 503 -35.26 12.77 -37.26
C CYS A 503 -36.11 13.17 -38.48
N SER A 504 -35.82 12.56 -39.63
CA SER A 504 -36.76 12.44 -40.73
C SER A 504 -36.45 11.16 -41.52
N SER A 505 -37.38 10.22 -41.45
CA SER A 505 -37.60 9.14 -42.43
C SER A 505 -36.38 8.29 -42.83
N ARG A 506 -35.85 7.47 -41.92
CA ARG A 506 -35.10 6.25 -42.32
C ARG A 506 -35.65 5.03 -41.59
N LYS A 507 -36.11 4.06 -42.40
CA LYS A 507 -36.51 2.72 -41.99
C LYS A 507 -35.42 2.13 -41.08
N GLU A 508 -35.84 1.58 -39.94
CA GLU A 508 -34.97 1.09 -38.86
C GLU A 508 -33.92 0.06 -39.31
N PRO A 509 -32.75 -0.03 -38.65
CA PRO A 509 -31.63 -0.90 -39.03
C PRO A 509 -31.81 -2.35 -38.56
N PHE A 510 -33.03 -2.90 -38.63
CA PHE A 510 -33.29 -4.31 -38.29
C PHE A 510 -32.63 -5.31 -39.26
N GLN A 511 -32.08 -4.83 -40.38
CA GLN A 511 -31.46 -5.64 -41.44
C GLN A 511 -29.97 -6.00 -41.22
N SER A 512 -29.36 -5.70 -40.06
CA SER A 512 -27.89 -5.84 -39.90
C SER A 512 -27.37 -7.21 -39.47
N ILE A 513 -28.21 -8.12 -38.95
CA ILE A 513 -27.81 -9.50 -38.64
C ILE A 513 -28.23 -10.42 -39.79
N GLY A 514 -27.25 -10.96 -40.50
CA GLY A 514 -27.45 -11.94 -41.58
C GLY A 514 -26.43 -13.08 -41.51
N ARG A 515 -26.69 -14.20 -42.18
CA ARG A 515 -25.69 -15.28 -42.32
C ARG A 515 -24.40 -14.73 -42.94
N ASN A 516 -23.26 -15.31 -42.59
CA ASN A 516 -21.93 -14.89 -43.06
C ASN A 516 -21.54 -13.44 -42.68
N THR A 517 -22.18 -12.86 -41.66
CA THR A 517 -21.81 -11.54 -41.14
C THR A 517 -21.14 -11.64 -39.78
N LYS A 518 -20.37 -10.61 -39.44
CA LYS A 518 -19.85 -10.39 -38.08
C LYS A 518 -20.10 -8.95 -37.70
N GLY A 519 -20.39 -8.69 -36.44
CA GLY A 519 -20.71 -7.35 -36.01
C GLY A 519 -20.94 -7.21 -34.52
N THR A 520 -21.08 -5.96 -34.10
CA THR A 520 -21.40 -5.56 -32.73
C THR A 520 -22.46 -4.47 -32.81
N LEU A 521 -23.52 -4.60 -32.01
CA LEU A 521 -24.66 -3.69 -31.96
C LEU A 521 -25.03 -3.46 -30.50
N VAL A 522 -25.43 -2.23 -30.17
CA VAL A 522 -26.07 -1.93 -28.88
C VAL A 522 -27.55 -1.76 -29.09
N VAL A 523 -28.34 -2.57 -28.39
CA VAL A 523 -29.79 -2.47 -28.35
C VAL A 523 -30.18 -2.05 -26.94
N ASP A 524 -30.51 -0.76 -26.79
CA ASP A 524 -30.81 -0.12 -25.51
C ASP A 524 -29.68 -0.28 -24.48
N ASP A 525 -29.85 -1.14 -23.47
CA ASP A 525 -28.85 -1.44 -22.45
C ASP A 525 -28.23 -2.84 -22.59
N VAL A 526 -28.31 -3.44 -23.79
CA VAL A 526 -27.70 -4.74 -24.12
C VAL A 526 -26.72 -4.60 -25.29
N LEU A 527 -25.50 -5.08 -25.11
CA LEU A 527 -24.53 -5.29 -26.19
C LEU A 527 -24.80 -6.65 -26.84
N VAL A 528 -24.92 -6.66 -28.17
CA VAL A 528 -25.08 -7.83 -29.02
C VAL A 528 -23.81 -7.96 -29.87
N LYS A 529 -23.16 -9.11 -29.84
CA LYS A 529 -22.01 -9.41 -30.70
C LYS A 529 -22.21 -10.74 -31.40
N TRP A 530 -21.96 -10.78 -32.70
CA TRP A 530 -22.10 -12.00 -33.48
C TRP A 530 -20.93 -12.19 -34.43
N ASP A 531 -20.63 -13.46 -34.69
CA ASP A 531 -19.71 -13.88 -35.74
C ASP A 531 -20.29 -15.15 -36.37
N PHE A 532 -20.88 -14.96 -37.54
CA PHE A 532 -21.59 -15.97 -38.34
C PHE A 532 -20.78 -16.41 -39.57
N THR A 533 -19.45 -16.24 -39.51
CA THR A 533 -18.55 -16.50 -40.64
C THR A 533 -18.07 -17.95 -40.73
N SER A 534 -18.43 -18.81 -39.78
CA SER A 534 -18.06 -20.22 -39.84
C SER A 534 -18.92 -20.96 -40.86
N ALA A 535 -18.29 -21.87 -41.61
CA ALA A 535 -18.98 -22.79 -42.51
C ALA A 535 -19.82 -23.84 -41.75
N SER A 536 -19.66 -23.96 -40.43
CA SER A 536 -20.48 -24.82 -39.59
C SER A 536 -21.95 -24.38 -39.60
N ASP A 537 -22.89 -25.32 -39.63
CA ASP A 537 -24.33 -25.02 -39.48
C ASP A 537 -24.77 -24.97 -38.00
N ARG A 538 -23.81 -25.01 -37.07
CA ARG A 538 -24.04 -24.85 -35.64
C ARG A 538 -23.89 -23.40 -35.20
N LEU A 539 -24.83 -22.94 -34.37
CA LEU A 539 -24.80 -21.65 -33.69
C LEU A 539 -24.78 -21.85 -32.17
N ILE A 540 -23.86 -21.18 -31.48
CA ILE A 540 -23.80 -21.18 -30.02
C ILE A 540 -24.22 -19.80 -29.51
N VAL A 541 -25.27 -19.77 -28.69
CA VAL A 541 -25.83 -18.55 -28.10
C VAL A 541 -25.47 -18.46 -26.62
N THR A 542 -24.91 -17.32 -26.21
CA THR A 542 -24.43 -17.09 -24.83
C THR A 542 -24.81 -15.72 -24.30
N PHE A 543 -25.03 -15.64 -23.00
CA PHE A 543 -25.44 -14.41 -22.30
C PHE A 543 -24.52 -14.16 -21.09
N GLY A 544 -24.17 -12.90 -20.88
CA GLY A 544 -23.37 -12.44 -19.75
C GLY A 544 -23.97 -12.70 -18.38
N THR A 545 -23.08 -12.90 -17.42
CA THR A 545 -23.41 -13.11 -16.01
C THR A 545 -23.68 -11.78 -15.29
N ALA A 546 -24.27 -11.83 -14.10
CA ALA A 546 -24.46 -10.63 -13.26
C ALA A 546 -23.16 -10.12 -12.62
N ASP A 547 -22.03 -10.78 -12.85
CA ASP A 547 -20.71 -10.37 -12.38
C ASP A 547 -20.24 -9.09 -13.06
N LYS A 548 -19.54 -8.25 -12.30
CA LYS A 548 -19.07 -6.94 -12.77
C LYS A 548 -18.21 -7.02 -14.03
N ASP A 549 -17.41 -8.07 -14.17
CA ASP A 549 -16.50 -8.27 -15.30
C ASP A 549 -17.24 -8.70 -16.58
N ALA A 550 -18.50 -9.15 -16.47
CA ALA A 550 -19.36 -9.51 -17.60
C ALA A 550 -20.33 -8.39 -18.01
N ILE A 551 -20.45 -7.34 -17.19
CA ILE A 551 -21.25 -6.14 -17.48
C ILE A 551 -20.34 -5.12 -18.18
N ILE A 552 -20.73 -4.71 -19.37
CA ILE A 552 -19.98 -3.73 -20.17
C ILE A 552 -20.15 -2.35 -19.56
N SER A 553 -19.06 -1.59 -19.40
CA SER A 553 -19.14 -0.21 -18.91
C SER A 553 -19.95 0.66 -19.87
N ARG A 554 -20.65 1.68 -19.35
CA ARG A 554 -21.35 2.66 -20.19
C ARG A 554 -20.40 3.50 -21.05
N ASP A 555 -19.13 3.58 -20.65
CA ASP A 555 -18.11 4.40 -21.33
C ASP A 555 -17.51 3.70 -22.55
N THR A 556 -17.73 2.39 -22.69
CA THR A 556 -17.08 1.55 -23.71
C THR A 556 -18.09 0.98 -24.71
N LYS A 557 -19.28 1.58 -24.84
CA LYS A 557 -20.47 1.03 -25.51
C LYS A 557 -20.29 0.60 -26.97
N ALA A 558 -19.22 1.01 -27.66
CA ALA A 558 -19.04 0.73 -29.09
C ALA A 558 -17.61 0.30 -29.46
N ASP A 559 -16.83 -0.23 -28.51
CA ASP A 559 -15.51 -0.78 -28.84
C ASP A 559 -15.67 -2.11 -29.58
N PRO A 560 -15.29 -2.21 -30.88
CA PRO A 560 -15.38 -3.47 -31.63
C PRO A 560 -14.48 -4.58 -31.06
N ASP A 561 -13.50 -4.23 -30.23
CA ASP A 561 -12.60 -5.19 -29.56
C ASP A 561 -13.16 -5.73 -28.24
N LEU A 562 -14.30 -5.20 -27.75
CA LEU A 562 -14.97 -5.73 -26.56
C LEU A 562 -15.72 -7.01 -26.90
N ASP A 563 -15.36 -8.08 -26.18
CA ASP A 563 -15.98 -9.39 -26.32
C ASP A 563 -16.88 -9.67 -25.11
N PRO A 564 -18.20 -9.88 -25.32
CA PRO A 564 -19.10 -10.34 -24.29
C PRO A 564 -18.64 -11.66 -23.65
N TRP A 565 -19.12 -11.92 -22.44
CA TRP A 565 -18.86 -13.19 -21.75
C TRP A 565 -19.24 -14.39 -22.63
N GLY A 566 -18.34 -15.37 -22.68
CA GLY A 566 -18.49 -16.58 -23.49
C GLY A 566 -18.03 -16.44 -24.94
N TYR A 567 -17.99 -15.24 -25.53
CA TYR A 567 -17.68 -15.04 -26.96
C TYR A 567 -16.34 -15.68 -27.38
N LYS A 568 -15.22 -15.26 -26.77
CA LYS A 568 -13.88 -15.83 -27.06
C LYS A 568 -13.77 -17.32 -26.74
N PHE A 569 -14.51 -17.79 -25.74
CA PHE A 569 -14.46 -19.20 -25.31
C PHE A 569 -15.11 -20.08 -26.38
N VAL A 570 -16.29 -19.69 -26.85
CA VAL A 570 -17.07 -20.39 -27.86
C VAL A 570 -16.40 -20.34 -29.23
N ARG A 571 -15.82 -19.19 -29.63
CA ARG A 571 -15.13 -19.06 -30.93
C ARG A 571 -13.99 -20.06 -31.13
N LYS A 572 -13.37 -20.55 -30.04
CA LYS A 572 -12.30 -21.57 -30.13
C LYS A 572 -12.77 -22.93 -30.65
N TYR A 573 -14.08 -23.19 -30.63
CA TYR A 573 -14.67 -24.42 -31.16
C TYR A 573 -14.95 -24.33 -32.67
N GLY A 574 -14.66 -23.17 -33.30
CA GLY A 574 -14.77 -22.99 -34.74
C GLY A 574 -16.18 -22.73 -35.25
N ASP A 575 -17.20 -22.67 -34.39
CA ASP A 575 -18.61 -22.46 -34.79
C ASP A 575 -19.04 -20.99 -34.80
N ASN A 576 -20.26 -20.76 -35.32
CA ASN A 576 -20.93 -19.47 -35.26
C ASN A 576 -21.32 -19.14 -33.82
N VAL A 577 -21.24 -17.87 -33.46
CA VAL A 577 -21.54 -17.41 -32.10
C VAL A 577 -22.43 -16.17 -32.11
N LEU A 578 -23.38 -16.15 -31.17
CA LEU A 578 -24.17 -14.98 -30.82
C LEU A 578 -24.05 -14.75 -29.31
N SER A 579 -23.51 -13.60 -28.91
CA SER A 579 -23.20 -13.29 -27.51
C SER A 579 -23.85 -11.98 -27.06
N PHE A 580 -24.41 -11.98 -25.86
CA PHE A 580 -25.11 -10.84 -25.27
C PHE A 580 -24.49 -10.41 -23.95
N ALA A 581 -24.39 -9.12 -23.68
CA ALA A 581 -23.95 -8.59 -22.38
C ALA A 581 -24.77 -7.37 -21.94
N SER A 582 -25.08 -7.27 -20.66
CA SER A 582 -25.71 -6.08 -20.10
C SER A 582 -24.73 -4.90 -20.08
N ILE A 583 -25.24 -3.69 -20.26
CA ILE A 583 -24.45 -2.46 -20.26
C ILE A 583 -24.78 -1.63 -19.01
N GLY A 584 -23.74 -1.29 -18.25
CA GLY A 584 -23.77 -0.45 -17.05
C GLY A 584 -24.25 -1.15 -15.79
N ARG A 585 -25.25 -2.04 -15.88
CA ARG A 585 -25.77 -2.83 -14.74
C ARG A 585 -26.34 -4.16 -15.21
N ALA A 586 -26.53 -5.10 -14.28
CA ALA A 586 -27.28 -6.33 -14.51
C ALA A 586 -28.76 -5.99 -14.78
N ASN A 587 -29.12 -5.85 -16.05
CA ASN A 587 -30.45 -5.46 -16.52
C ASN A 587 -31.40 -6.67 -16.71
N TRP A 588 -30.89 -7.89 -16.54
CA TRP A 588 -31.63 -9.14 -16.70
C TRP A 588 -32.32 -9.25 -18.07
N TYR A 589 -31.79 -8.59 -19.10
CA TYR A 589 -32.33 -8.64 -20.46
C TYR A 589 -33.82 -8.27 -20.54
N ARG A 590 -34.30 -7.42 -19.63
CA ARG A 590 -35.71 -7.03 -19.49
C ARG A 590 -36.13 -5.84 -20.37
N SER A 591 -35.23 -5.29 -21.18
CA SER A 591 -35.58 -4.17 -22.07
C SER A 591 -36.60 -4.60 -23.13
N PRO A 592 -37.74 -3.90 -23.27
CA PRO A 592 -38.71 -4.17 -24.33
C PRO A 592 -38.11 -4.05 -25.74
N LYS A 593 -37.25 -3.04 -25.96
CA LYS A 593 -36.56 -2.83 -27.24
C LYS A 593 -35.66 -4.02 -27.60
N TYR A 594 -34.99 -4.59 -26.59
CA TYR A 594 -34.18 -5.78 -26.77
C TYR A 594 -35.02 -7.02 -27.08
N LEU A 595 -36.18 -7.17 -26.44
CA LEU A 595 -37.12 -8.25 -26.75
C LEU A 595 -37.61 -8.17 -28.21
N ASP A 596 -37.97 -6.98 -28.69
CA ASP A 596 -38.41 -6.78 -30.07
C ASP A 596 -37.28 -7.09 -31.06
N PHE A 597 -36.05 -6.71 -30.72
CA PHE A 597 -34.87 -7.07 -31.49
C PHE A 597 -34.65 -8.59 -31.59
N ILE A 598 -34.71 -9.34 -30.47
CA ILE A 598 -34.55 -10.82 -30.53
C ILE A 598 -35.64 -11.44 -31.41
N LYS A 599 -36.89 -11.00 -31.28
CA LYS A 599 -37.99 -11.50 -32.13
C LYS A 599 -37.71 -11.23 -33.61
N GLY A 600 -37.19 -10.05 -33.95
CA GLY A 600 -36.79 -9.72 -35.32
C GLY A 600 -35.60 -10.53 -35.84
N ALA A 601 -34.65 -10.88 -34.96
CA ALA A 601 -33.47 -11.69 -35.31
C ALA A 601 -33.76 -13.21 -35.36
N ALA A 602 -34.87 -13.66 -34.76
CA ALA A 602 -35.24 -15.07 -34.65
C ALA A 602 -35.23 -15.84 -35.99
N PRO A 603 -35.74 -15.30 -37.12
CA PRO A 603 -35.69 -16.02 -38.40
C PRO A 603 -34.27 -16.37 -38.86
N VAL A 604 -33.29 -15.50 -38.59
CA VAL A 604 -31.88 -15.75 -38.93
C VAL A 604 -31.26 -16.73 -37.95
N ILE A 605 -31.53 -16.57 -36.64
CA ILE A 605 -31.02 -17.44 -35.58
C ILE A 605 -31.56 -18.87 -35.75
N ASN A 606 -32.86 -19.03 -36.00
CA ASN A 606 -33.53 -20.32 -36.17
C ASN A 606 -33.28 -20.95 -37.53
N SER A 607 -32.55 -20.28 -38.43
CA SER A 607 -32.13 -20.87 -39.70
C SER A 607 -31.01 -21.90 -39.56
N TYR A 608 -30.25 -21.89 -38.44
CA TYR A 608 -29.14 -22.82 -38.20
C TYR A 608 -29.65 -24.22 -37.83
N GLY A 609 -29.05 -25.26 -38.40
CA GLY A 609 -29.46 -26.65 -38.15
C GLY A 609 -29.22 -27.14 -36.73
N GLU A 610 -28.32 -26.51 -35.97
CA GLU A 610 -28.10 -26.85 -34.56
C GLU A 610 -27.80 -25.61 -33.71
N ILE A 611 -28.66 -25.34 -32.71
CA ILE A 611 -28.55 -24.15 -31.86
C ILE A 611 -28.29 -24.57 -30.41
N LEU A 612 -27.11 -24.24 -29.90
CA LEU A 612 -26.70 -24.58 -28.54
C LEU A 612 -26.81 -23.35 -27.63
N GLY A 613 -27.57 -23.47 -26.54
CA GLY A 613 -27.64 -22.44 -25.51
C GLY A 613 -26.62 -22.68 -24.40
N TYR A 614 -25.79 -21.70 -24.05
CA TYR A 614 -24.81 -21.81 -22.98
C TYR A 614 -24.84 -20.61 -22.05
N GLY A 615 -25.05 -20.83 -20.75
CA GLY A 615 -25.16 -19.74 -19.80
C GLY A 615 -24.97 -20.16 -18.34
N MET A 616 -24.68 -19.17 -17.49
CA MET A 616 -24.50 -19.35 -16.05
C MET A 616 -25.25 -18.25 -15.28
N SER A 617 -25.92 -18.57 -14.17
CA SER A 617 -26.66 -17.58 -13.34
C SER A 617 -27.61 -16.70 -14.19
N MET A 618 -27.43 -15.37 -14.20
CA MET A 618 -28.18 -14.44 -15.06
C MET A 618 -28.00 -14.73 -16.56
N GLY A 619 -26.85 -15.26 -16.99
CA GLY A 619 -26.66 -15.69 -18.37
C GLY A 619 -27.50 -16.92 -18.71
N ALA A 620 -27.67 -17.84 -17.76
CA ALA A 620 -28.57 -18.98 -17.93
C ALA A 620 -30.04 -18.56 -17.91
N PHE A 621 -30.39 -17.50 -17.17
CA PHE A 621 -31.68 -16.82 -17.32
C PHE A 621 -31.84 -16.33 -18.76
N GLY A 622 -30.89 -15.57 -19.30
CA GLY A 622 -30.94 -15.07 -20.68
C GLY A 622 -31.16 -16.18 -21.72
N VAL A 623 -30.41 -17.28 -21.64
CA VAL A 623 -30.62 -18.44 -22.53
C VAL A 623 -32.04 -18.99 -22.40
N SER A 624 -32.47 -19.27 -21.18
CA SER A 624 -33.74 -19.98 -20.97
C SER A 624 -34.98 -19.10 -21.12
N SER A 625 -34.90 -17.79 -20.86
CA SER A 625 -36.01 -16.85 -21.00
C SER A 625 -36.46 -16.67 -22.44
N PHE A 626 -35.54 -16.84 -23.40
CA PHE A 626 -35.80 -16.70 -24.83
C PHE A 626 -36.00 -18.05 -25.54
N ALA A 627 -36.18 -19.15 -24.81
CA ALA A 627 -36.38 -20.48 -25.38
C ALA A 627 -37.63 -20.62 -26.26
N ASN A 628 -38.65 -19.78 -26.05
CA ASN A 628 -39.84 -19.73 -26.91
C ASN A 628 -39.63 -18.95 -28.22
N ILE A 629 -38.50 -18.26 -28.36
CA ILE A 629 -38.16 -17.46 -29.55
C ILE A 629 -36.98 -18.07 -30.29
N ILE A 630 -35.97 -18.56 -29.54
CA ILE A 630 -34.79 -19.23 -30.07
C ILE A 630 -34.97 -20.73 -29.88
N GLU A 631 -35.03 -21.47 -30.99
CA GLU A 631 -35.30 -22.91 -31.02
C GLU A 631 -34.04 -23.73 -30.67
N TYR A 632 -33.64 -23.68 -29.40
CA TYR A 632 -32.47 -24.40 -28.91
C TYR A 632 -32.59 -25.92 -29.11
N SER A 633 -31.63 -26.53 -29.80
CA SER A 633 -31.51 -27.99 -29.91
C SER A 633 -31.14 -28.62 -28.57
N ARG A 634 -30.22 -27.98 -27.82
CA ARG A 634 -29.89 -28.32 -26.43
C ARG A 634 -29.27 -27.14 -25.69
N VAL A 635 -29.44 -27.11 -24.37
CA VAL A 635 -28.86 -26.08 -23.50
C VAL A 635 -27.97 -26.66 -22.41
N LEU A 636 -26.98 -25.89 -21.98
CA LEU A 636 -26.13 -26.17 -20.83
C LEU A 636 -26.21 -24.99 -19.85
N LEU A 637 -26.96 -25.18 -18.76
CA LEU A 637 -27.27 -24.13 -17.79
C LEU A 637 -26.56 -24.40 -16.45
N TYR A 638 -25.71 -23.48 -16.01
CA TYR A 638 -25.09 -23.54 -14.68
C TYR A 638 -25.85 -22.67 -13.68
N TYR A 639 -26.31 -23.28 -12.59
CA TYR A 639 -27.02 -22.67 -11.46
C TYR A 639 -27.96 -21.53 -11.91
N PRO A 640 -28.91 -21.83 -12.82
CA PRO A 640 -29.74 -20.81 -13.41
C PRO A 640 -30.60 -20.13 -12.36
N ILE A 641 -30.86 -18.84 -12.59
CA ILE A 641 -31.86 -18.08 -11.84
C ILE A 641 -33.06 -17.95 -12.77
N SER A 642 -34.03 -18.86 -12.65
CA SER A 642 -35.13 -18.97 -13.62
C SER A 642 -35.96 -17.70 -13.76
N THR A 643 -36.10 -16.93 -12.67
CA THR A 643 -36.84 -15.66 -12.65
C THR A 643 -36.50 -14.91 -11.36
N LEU A 644 -36.62 -13.58 -11.36
CA LEU A 644 -36.65 -12.77 -10.15
C LEU A 644 -38.05 -12.22 -9.83
N ASN A 645 -39.08 -12.68 -10.54
CA ASN A 645 -40.46 -12.41 -10.17
C ASN A 645 -40.74 -12.98 -8.77
N SER A 646 -41.11 -12.12 -7.82
CA SER A 646 -41.37 -12.49 -6.43
C SER A 646 -42.49 -13.49 -6.26
N ASP A 647 -43.46 -13.49 -7.17
CA ASP A 647 -44.66 -14.33 -7.09
C ASP A 647 -44.32 -15.76 -7.51
N LEU A 648 -43.38 -15.90 -8.46
CA LEU A 648 -42.94 -17.19 -8.97
C LEU A 648 -41.76 -17.76 -8.15
N ALA A 649 -40.82 -16.92 -7.73
CA ALA A 649 -39.63 -17.31 -6.99
C ALA A 649 -39.50 -16.53 -5.67
N PRO A 650 -40.44 -16.69 -4.72
CA PRO A 650 -40.38 -15.99 -3.43
C PRO A 650 -39.10 -16.32 -2.64
N PHE A 651 -38.54 -17.51 -2.87
CA PHE A 651 -37.30 -17.99 -2.25
C PHE A 651 -36.02 -17.27 -2.72
N GLU A 652 -36.03 -16.51 -3.83
CA GLU A 652 -34.82 -15.94 -4.44
C GLU A 652 -34.51 -14.52 -3.91
N THR A 653 -33.68 -14.37 -2.88
CA THR A 653 -33.51 -13.06 -2.20
C THR A 653 -32.25 -12.28 -2.58
N ARG A 654 -31.44 -12.73 -3.56
CA ARG A 654 -30.06 -12.23 -3.77
C ARG A 654 -29.98 -10.91 -4.54
N TYR A 655 -30.92 -10.64 -5.44
CA TYR A 655 -30.84 -9.53 -6.40
C TYR A 655 -31.94 -8.49 -6.20
N GLN A 656 -31.96 -7.81 -5.05
CA GLN A 656 -33.04 -6.90 -4.65
C GLN A 656 -33.35 -5.80 -5.68
N PHE A 657 -32.32 -5.13 -6.24
CA PHE A 657 -32.53 -4.15 -7.31
C PHE A 657 -33.19 -4.78 -8.54
N ALA A 658 -32.71 -5.93 -9.00
CA ALA A 658 -33.25 -6.55 -10.20
C ALA A 658 -34.67 -7.11 -9.98
N ARG A 659 -35.02 -7.48 -8.73
CA ARG A 659 -36.39 -7.82 -8.35
C ARG A 659 -37.36 -6.65 -8.48
N SER A 660 -36.88 -5.40 -8.48
CA SER A 660 -37.72 -4.21 -8.72
C SER A 660 -37.88 -3.86 -10.20
N LEU A 661 -37.26 -4.62 -11.12
CA LEU A 661 -37.51 -4.46 -12.56
C LEU A 661 -38.91 -4.94 -12.92
N ASP A 662 -39.39 -4.60 -14.11
CA ASP A 662 -40.67 -5.10 -14.58
C ASP A 662 -40.55 -6.58 -14.98
N TRP A 663 -41.15 -7.45 -14.16
CA TRP A 663 -41.27 -8.89 -14.38
C TRP A 663 -42.62 -9.29 -14.96
N LYS A 664 -43.47 -8.32 -15.32
CA LYS A 664 -44.70 -8.55 -16.07
C LYS A 664 -44.36 -8.64 -17.56
N GLY A 665 -45.09 -9.46 -18.30
CA GLY A 665 -44.89 -9.66 -19.74
C GLY A 665 -44.00 -10.85 -20.12
N PRO A 666 -43.80 -11.07 -21.43
CA PRO A 666 -43.16 -12.28 -21.97
C PRO A 666 -41.68 -12.40 -21.60
N CYS A 667 -41.14 -13.61 -21.73
CA CYS A 667 -39.73 -13.94 -21.44
C CYS A 667 -39.27 -13.51 -20.02
N SER A 668 -40.18 -13.51 -19.04
CA SER A 668 -39.92 -13.15 -17.63
C SER A 668 -39.63 -14.37 -16.74
N ASP A 669 -39.88 -15.57 -17.23
CA ASP A 669 -39.59 -16.84 -16.55
C ASP A 669 -38.91 -17.82 -17.50
N GLY A 670 -37.62 -18.07 -17.27
CA GLY A 670 -36.83 -19.03 -18.03
C GLY A 670 -37.22 -20.49 -17.80
N ALA A 671 -38.01 -20.79 -16.77
CA ALA A 671 -38.55 -22.14 -16.56
C ALA A 671 -39.94 -22.35 -17.21
N ALA A 672 -40.46 -21.36 -17.95
CA ALA A 672 -41.77 -21.46 -18.59
C ALA A 672 -41.81 -22.48 -19.74
N SER A 673 -40.67 -22.71 -20.39
CA SER A 673 -40.53 -23.62 -21.53
C SER A 673 -39.92 -24.94 -21.13
N GLU A 674 -40.33 -26.02 -21.80
CA GLU A 674 -39.61 -27.29 -21.72
C GLU A 674 -38.35 -27.22 -22.57
N LEU A 675 -37.21 -27.55 -21.97
CA LEU A 675 -35.89 -27.42 -22.59
C LEU A 675 -35.19 -28.79 -22.61
N ASN A 676 -34.44 -29.07 -23.66
CA ASN A 676 -33.57 -30.24 -23.74
C ASN A 676 -32.13 -29.90 -23.36
N GLY A 677 -31.39 -30.83 -22.75
CA GLY A 677 -29.98 -30.67 -22.38
C GLY A 677 -29.73 -30.85 -20.88
N TYR A 678 -28.93 -29.97 -20.29
CA TYR A 678 -28.36 -30.16 -18.95
C TYR A 678 -28.50 -28.92 -18.06
N ILE A 679 -28.83 -29.19 -16.80
CA ILE A 679 -28.80 -28.19 -15.72
C ILE A 679 -27.85 -28.64 -14.62
N ILE A 680 -26.87 -27.79 -14.32
CA ILE A 680 -25.85 -28.05 -13.31
C ILE A 680 -26.15 -27.19 -12.10
N TYR A 681 -26.35 -27.78 -10.92
CA TYR A 681 -26.70 -27.03 -9.71
C TYR A 681 -26.16 -27.71 -8.45
N ASP A 682 -26.02 -26.94 -7.37
CA ASP A 682 -25.72 -27.51 -6.06
C ASP A 682 -27.01 -27.83 -5.30
N PRO A 683 -27.36 -29.12 -5.08
CA PRO A 683 -28.58 -29.49 -4.36
C PRO A 683 -28.57 -29.05 -2.89
N PHE A 684 -27.41 -28.70 -2.32
CA PHE A 684 -27.29 -28.21 -0.96
C PHE A 684 -27.40 -26.68 -0.85
N HIS A 685 -27.42 -25.97 -1.99
CA HIS A 685 -27.69 -24.54 -2.02
C HIS A 685 -29.18 -24.31 -2.28
N TYR A 686 -29.94 -24.01 -1.21
CA TYR A 686 -31.40 -23.95 -1.23
C TYR A 686 -31.99 -23.20 -2.44
N MET A 687 -31.56 -21.96 -2.70
CA MET A 687 -32.10 -21.16 -3.80
C MET A 687 -31.77 -21.75 -5.18
N ASP A 688 -30.57 -22.30 -5.36
CA ASP A 688 -30.16 -22.88 -6.65
C ASP A 688 -30.89 -24.21 -6.91
N ALA A 689 -31.09 -25.00 -5.84
CA ALA A 689 -31.91 -26.21 -5.90
C ALA A 689 -33.39 -25.88 -6.22
N CYS A 690 -33.94 -24.82 -5.65
CA CYS A 690 -35.29 -24.37 -5.95
C CYS A 690 -35.44 -23.90 -7.40
N HIS A 691 -34.49 -23.12 -7.93
CA HIS A 691 -34.49 -22.77 -9.36
C HIS A 691 -34.35 -24.00 -10.26
N ALA A 692 -33.42 -24.92 -9.96
CA ALA A 692 -33.20 -26.10 -10.79
C ALA A 692 -34.40 -27.07 -10.81
N LYS A 693 -35.22 -27.08 -9.76
CA LYS A 693 -36.47 -27.85 -9.72
C LYS A 693 -37.54 -27.31 -10.65
N ARG A 694 -37.53 -26.00 -10.96
CA ARG A 694 -38.54 -25.37 -11.84
C ARG A 694 -38.42 -25.82 -13.30
N TYR A 695 -37.19 -26.08 -13.76
CA TYR A 695 -36.93 -26.50 -15.14
C TYR A 695 -37.45 -27.92 -15.42
N LYS A 696 -38.09 -28.08 -16.59
CA LYS A 696 -38.57 -29.34 -17.17
C LYS A 696 -37.70 -29.74 -18.37
N GLY A 697 -37.65 -31.05 -18.69
CA GLY A 697 -36.88 -31.60 -19.82
C GLY A 697 -35.34 -31.67 -19.63
N LEU A 698 -34.76 -30.93 -18.68
CA LEU A 698 -33.31 -30.90 -18.46
C LEU A 698 -32.79 -32.02 -17.55
N THR A 699 -31.69 -32.65 -17.98
CA THR A 699 -30.93 -33.61 -17.17
C THR A 699 -30.18 -32.91 -16.05
N ARG A 700 -30.38 -33.37 -14.81
CA ARG A 700 -29.92 -32.71 -13.59
C ARG A 700 -28.53 -33.20 -13.16
N LEU A 701 -27.50 -32.40 -13.40
CA LEU A 701 -26.13 -32.68 -13.00
C LEU A 701 -25.82 -32.05 -11.63
N ARG A 702 -25.45 -32.89 -10.64
CA ARG A 702 -25.29 -32.45 -9.25
C ARG A 702 -23.88 -31.98 -8.93
N ALA A 703 -23.74 -30.70 -8.60
CA ALA A 703 -22.51 -30.03 -8.20
C ALA A 703 -22.42 -29.87 -6.66
N ASN A 704 -22.48 -30.99 -5.93
CA ASN A 704 -22.63 -31.00 -4.47
C ASN A 704 -21.58 -30.14 -3.73
N PHE A 705 -22.07 -29.28 -2.83
CA PHE A 705 -21.33 -28.45 -1.87
C PHE A 705 -20.40 -27.41 -2.50
N LEU A 706 -20.80 -26.85 -3.62
CA LEU A 706 -20.06 -25.81 -4.31
C LEU A 706 -20.68 -24.41 -4.15
N GLY A 707 -21.96 -24.31 -3.77
CA GLY A 707 -22.68 -23.05 -3.54
C GLY A 707 -22.89 -22.24 -4.83
N HIS A 708 -23.55 -21.09 -4.74
CA HIS A 708 -23.74 -20.25 -5.93
C HIS A 708 -22.42 -19.71 -6.50
N GLY A 709 -22.33 -19.54 -7.82
CA GLY A 709 -21.13 -19.04 -8.50
C GLY A 709 -20.00 -20.08 -8.57
N PHE A 710 -20.35 -21.38 -8.57
CA PHE A 710 -19.34 -22.43 -8.54
C PHE A 710 -18.57 -22.61 -9.85
N ALA A 711 -19.06 -22.05 -10.96
CA ALA A 711 -18.35 -22.17 -12.22
C ALA A 711 -16.98 -21.51 -12.16
N ASP A 712 -16.82 -20.41 -11.41
CA ASP A 712 -15.49 -19.81 -11.17
C ASP A 712 -14.52 -20.78 -10.50
N LEU A 713 -15.05 -21.67 -9.66
CA LEU A 713 -14.24 -22.68 -9.01
C LEU A 713 -13.89 -23.83 -9.96
N MET A 714 -14.86 -24.26 -10.76
CA MET A 714 -14.69 -25.28 -11.79
C MET A 714 -13.89 -24.78 -13.00
N ASN A 715 -13.82 -23.47 -13.23
CA ASN A 715 -13.04 -22.91 -14.32
C ASN A 715 -11.55 -22.99 -13.98
N LYS A 716 -11.20 -22.84 -12.70
CA LYS A 716 -9.83 -23.00 -12.21
C LYS A 716 -9.30 -24.40 -12.51
N ASP A 717 -10.08 -25.44 -12.23
CA ASP A 717 -9.68 -26.83 -12.46
C ASP A 717 -9.93 -27.40 -13.85
N GLY A 718 -10.33 -26.54 -14.79
CA GLY A 718 -10.61 -26.93 -16.17
C GLY A 718 -11.91 -27.72 -16.34
N SER A 719 -12.66 -27.98 -15.26
CA SER A 719 -13.91 -28.72 -15.30
C SER A 719 -14.99 -28.02 -16.14
N VAL A 720 -15.03 -26.67 -16.17
CA VAL A 720 -15.97 -25.94 -17.06
C VAL A 720 -15.67 -26.25 -18.53
N LYS A 721 -14.40 -26.16 -18.94
CA LYS A 721 -13.98 -26.47 -20.32
C LYS A 721 -14.32 -27.93 -20.67
N ASN A 722 -13.98 -28.86 -19.78
CA ASN A 722 -14.24 -30.29 -20.01
C ASN A 722 -15.74 -30.59 -20.10
N THR A 723 -16.55 -30.00 -19.21
CA THR A 723 -18.01 -30.17 -19.24
C THR A 723 -18.62 -29.58 -20.51
N PHE A 724 -18.17 -28.39 -20.95
CA PHE A 724 -18.63 -27.81 -22.19
C PHE A 724 -18.22 -28.64 -23.41
N GLN A 725 -16.98 -29.15 -23.45
CA GLN A 725 -16.52 -30.05 -24.51
C GLN A 725 -17.39 -31.31 -24.58
N GLN A 726 -17.69 -31.94 -23.44
CA GLN A 726 -18.57 -33.10 -23.40
C GLN A 726 -20.00 -32.77 -23.87
N PHE A 727 -20.52 -31.59 -23.52
CA PHE A 727 -21.83 -31.11 -23.99
C PHE A 727 -21.83 -30.85 -25.50
N TYR A 728 -20.73 -30.30 -26.01
CA TYR A 728 -20.48 -30.01 -27.40
C TYR A 728 -20.43 -31.29 -28.23
N ASP A 729 -19.64 -32.27 -27.79
CA ASP A 729 -19.45 -33.60 -28.40
C ASP A 729 -20.61 -34.58 -28.12
N GLN A 730 -21.65 -34.15 -27.40
CA GLN A 730 -22.80 -34.97 -26.99
C GLN A 730 -22.42 -36.20 -26.13
N SER A 731 -21.30 -36.13 -25.41
CA SER A 731 -20.82 -37.16 -24.48
C SER A 731 -21.05 -36.83 -22.99
N LEU A 732 -21.66 -35.68 -22.69
CA LEU A 732 -22.00 -35.30 -21.32
C LEU A 732 -23.09 -36.20 -20.76
N SER A 733 -22.89 -36.72 -19.55
CA SER A 733 -23.85 -37.53 -18.81
C SER A 733 -23.68 -37.28 -17.32
N GLU A 734 -24.61 -37.78 -16.49
CA GLU A 734 -24.44 -37.73 -15.04
C GLU A 734 -23.12 -38.38 -14.57
N GLN A 735 -22.72 -39.47 -15.24
CA GLN A 735 -21.53 -40.24 -14.89
C GLN A 735 -20.25 -39.50 -15.29
N SER A 736 -20.18 -39.00 -16.53
CA SER A 736 -19.01 -38.24 -17.01
C SER A 736 -18.85 -36.90 -16.28
N PHE A 737 -19.96 -36.25 -15.93
CA PHE A 737 -19.93 -35.06 -15.09
C PHE A 737 -19.47 -35.37 -13.66
N ALA A 738 -20.00 -36.43 -13.03
CA ALA A 738 -19.59 -36.85 -11.69
C ALA A 738 -18.09 -37.17 -11.63
N ALA A 739 -17.52 -37.76 -12.69
CA ALA A 739 -16.09 -37.98 -12.82
C ALA A 739 -15.33 -36.64 -12.93
N THR A 740 -15.77 -35.75 -13.83
CA THR A 740 -15.16 -34.43 -14.06
C THR A 740 -15.08 -33.62 -12.77
N ILE A 741 -16.18 -33.54 -12.01
CA ILE A 741 -16.27 -32.65 -10.86
C ILE A 741 -15.52 -33.16 -9.62
N LYS A 742 -15.02 -34.41 -9.60
CA LYS A 742 -14.24 -34.96 -8.46
C LYS A 742 -12.97 -34.15 -8.18
N VAL A 743 -12.41 -33.48 -9.19
CA VAL A 743 -11.22 -32.62 -9.09
C VAL A 743 -11.40 -31.49 -8.06
N ARG A 744 -12.63 -31.03 -7.81
CA ARG A 744 -12.96 -30.01 -6.79
C ARG A 744 -12.44 -30.32 -5.39
N ARG A 745 -12.22 -31.61 -5.07
CA ARG A 745 -11.61 -32.06 -3.80
C ARG A 745 -10.19 -31.56 -3.60
N ARG A 746 -9.56 -31.02 -4.63
CA ARG A 746 -8.25 -30.35 -4.57
C ARG A 746 -8.35 -28.86 -4.28
N ILE A 747 -9.55 -28.33 -4.05
CA ILE A 747 -9.78 -26.88 -3.94
C ILE A 747 -10.16 -26.50 -2.50
N ALA A 748 -9.44 -25.54 -1.90
CA ALA A 748 -9.69 -25.09 -0.53
C ALA A 748 -11.11 -24.55 -0.33
N LYS A 749 -11.60 -23.79 -1.32
CA LYS A 749 -12.92 -23.16 -1.28
C LYS A 749 -14.03 -24.21 -1.20
N TYR A 750 -13.87 -25.38 -1.84
CA TYR A 750 -14.84 -26.48 -1.76
C TYR A 750 -15.06 -26.93 -0.30
N TYR A 751 -13.99 -27.12 0.47
CA TYR A 751 -14.11 -27.46 1.89
C TYR A 751 -14.66 -26.31 2.75
N ASN A 752 -14.31 -25.07 2.43
CA ASN A 752 -14.89 -23.91 3.12
C ASN A 752 -16.40 -23.79 2.87
N THR A 753 -16.84 -24.06 1.64
CA THR A 753 -18.26 -24.08 1.29
C THR A 753 -18.97 -25.20 2.04
N MET A 754 -18.41 -26.43 2.07
CA MET A 754 -18.94 -27.53 2.89
C MET A 754 -19.11 -27.11 4.36
N LEU A 755 -18.11 -26.45 4.95
CA LEU A 755 -18.13 -26.00 6.35
C LEU A 755 -18.91 -24.69 6.59
N SER A 756 -19.54 -24.11 5.56
CA SER A 756 -20.27 -22.85 5.71
C SER A 756 -21.60 -23.04 6.43
N GLY A 757 -22.11 -21.95 7.04
CA GLY A 757 -23.42 -21.95 7.73
C GLY A 757 -24.63 -22.19 6.83
N GLN A 758 -24.42 -22.31 5.51
CA GLN A 758 -25.45 -22.72 4.54
C GLN A 758 -25.70 -24.23 4.59
N ASN A 759 -24.74 -25.04 5.07
CA ASN A 759 -24.86 -26.50 5.18
C ASN A 759 -25.25 -26.93 6.61
N ARG A 760 -26.41 -26.46 7.09
CA ARG A 760 -26.90 -26.69 8.48
C ARG A 760 -27.14 -28.16 8.85
N HIS A 761 -27.15 -29.06 7.86
CA HIS A 761 -27.40 -30.50 8.05
C HIS A 761 -26.14 -31.34 8.35
N LEU A 762 -24.96 -30.72 8.47
CA LEU A 762 -23.73 -31.44 8.82
C LEU A 762 -23.69 -31.75 10.32
N SER A 763 -23.68 -33.03 10.67
CA SER A 763 -23.42 -33.47 12.04
C SER A 763 -22.00 -33.12 12.49
N GLN A 764 -21.78 -32.97 13.80
CA GLN A 764 -20.47 -32.66 14.38
C GLN A 764 -19.37 -33.61 13.90
N ARG A 765 -19.67 -34.92 13.85
CA ARG A 765 -18.77 -35.95 13.33
C ARG A 765 -18.40 -35.73 11.86
N ARG A 766 -19.35 -35.34 11.00
CA ARG A 766 -19.07 -35.02 9.58
C ARG A 766 -18.26 -33.73 9.44
N THR A 767 -18.53 -32.73 10.28
CA THR A 767 -17.74 -31.49 10.34
C THR A 767 -16.27 -31.77 10.64
N GLU A 768 -15.98 -32.67 11.59
CA GLU A 768 -14.62 -33.10 11.92
C GLU A 768 -13.95 -33.84 10.76
N VAL A 769 -14.65 -34.77 10.11
CA VAL A 769 -14.14 -35.47 8.91
C VAL A 769 -13.79 -34.49 7.79
N VAL A 770 -14.65 -33.51 7.51
CA VAL A 770 -14.40 -32.48 6.49
C VAL A 770 -13.20 -31.60 6.85
N LYS A 771 -13.05 -31.21 8.12
CA LYS A 771 -11.88 -30.46 8.62
C LYS A 771 -10.59 -31.27 8.48
N ASN A 772 -10.61 -32.55 8.85
CA ASN A 772 -9.45 -33.44 8.76
C ASN A 772 -9.06 -33.69 7.30
N THR A 773 -10.02 -33.95 6.42
CA THR A 773 -9.79 -34.14 4.98
C THR A 773 -9.22 -32.87 4.33
N ARG A 774 -9.71 -31.69 4.71
CA ARG A 774 -9.16 -30.40 4.27
C ARG A 774 -7.71 -30.22 4.71
N ASN A 775 -7.37 -30.63 5.93
CA ASN A 775 -6.01 -30.54 6.47
C ASN A 775 -5.05 -31.51 5.77
N LEU A 776 -5.50 -32.74 5.49
CA LEU A 776 -4.74 -33.74 4.73
C LEU A 776 -4.47 -33.27 3.29
N ASN A 777 -5.46 -32.67 2.63
CA ASN A 777 -5.32 -32.16 1.27
C ASN A 777 -4.69 -30.76 1.19
N ARG A 778 -4.34 -30.14 2.32
CA ARG A 778 -3.80 -28.76 2.40
C ARG A 778 -2.51 -28.53 1.59
N PRO A 779 -1.58 -29.50 1.47
CA PRO A 779 -0.43 -29.38 0.57
C PRO A 779 -0.84 -29.30 -0.91
N LEU A 780 -1.72 -30.21 -1.36
CA LEU A 780 -2.23 -30.28 -2.74
C LEU A 780 -3.06 -29.03 -3.11
N ILE A 781 -3.90 -28.58 -2.18
CA ILE A 781 -4.74 -27.37 -2.31
C ILE A 781 -3.91 -26.09 -2.50
N ARG A 782 -2.69 -26.03 -1.95
CA ARG A 782 -1.77 -24.90 -2.14
C ARG A 782 -0.98 -24.98 -3.45
N LEU A 783 -0.83 -26.16 -4.04
CA LEU A 783 -0.13 -26.40 -5.30
C LEU A 783 -1.02 -26.12 -6.53
N ASP A 784 -2.30 -26.51 -6.51
CA ASP A 784 -3.24 -26.33 -7.65
C ASP A 784 -3.63 -24.85 -7.86
N ASN A 785 -3.86 -24.09 -6.77
CA ASN A 785 -4.13 -22.64 -6.89
C ASN A 785 -2.94 -21.84 -7.48
N ARG A 786 -1.74 -22.43 -7.55
CA ARG A 786 -0.52 -21.81 -8.08
C ARG A 786 -0.20 -22.28 -9.51
N SER A 787 -0.47 -23.54 -9.86
CA SER A 787 -0.35 -24.06 -11.23
C SER A 787 -1.46 -23.55 -12.16
N MET A 788 -2.64 -23.22 -11.64
CA MET A 788 -3.77 -22.67 -12.43
C MET A 788 -3.59 -21.22 -12.89
N LYS A 789 -2.65 -20.46 -12.31
CA LYS A 789 -2.25 -19.15 -12.86
C LYS A 789 -1.11 -19.24 -13.88
N VAL A 790 -0.45 -20.39 -13.99
CA VAL A 790 0.69 -20.60 -14.90
C VAL A 790 0.30 -21.38 -16.15
N ASN A 791 -0.73 -22.24 -16.09
CA ASN A 791 -1.18 -23.08 -17.20
C ASN A 791 -2.20 -22.41 -18.15
N GLN A 792 -1.81 -21.29 -18.78
CA GLN A 792 -2.47 -20.81 -20.02
C GLN A 792 -1.53 -20.75 -21.24
N SER A 793 -0.34 -21.36 -21.17
CA SER A 793 0.52 -21.56 -22.35
C SER A 793 0.74 -23.05 -22.59
N SER A 794 0.22 -23.53 -23.70
CA SER A 794 0.55 -24.79 -24.35
C SER A 794 2.02 -24.77 -24.78
N ASP A 795 2.90 -25.29 -23.92
CA ASP A 795 4.15 -26.00 -24.26
C ASP A 795 4.90 -26.27 -22.96
N LYS A 796 4.96 -27.54 -22.53
CA LYS A 796 5.78 -27.95 -21.38
C LYS A 796 7.23 -28.08 -21.83
N GLN A 797 7.93 -26.96 -21.89
CA GLN A 797 9.39 -26.94 -21.88
C GLN A 797 9.86 -27.24 -20.44
N GLU A 798 10.71 -28.25 -20.24
CA GLU A 798 11.34 -28.52 -18.94
C GLU A 798 12.14 -27.30 -18.51
N ARG A 799 11.89 -26.80 -17.28
CA ARG A 799 12.56 -25.62 -16.75
C ARG A 799 13.59 -26.04 -15.70
N THR A 800 14.76 -25.43 -15.74
CA THR A 800 15.84 -25.69 -14.77
C THR A 800 16.11 -24.44 -13.93
N LEU A 801 16.17 -24.62 -12.61
CA LEU A 801 16.63 -23.63 -11.65
C LEU A 801 18.06 -23.97 -11.23
N ILE A 802 19.00 -23.11 -11.59
CA ILE A 802 20.36 -23.12 -11.08
C ILE A 802 20.38 -22.31 -9.78
N LEU A 803 20.49 -23.00 -8.65
CA LEU A 803 20.55 -22.44 -7.31
C LEU A 803 22.01 -22.40 -6.83
N HIS A 804 22.68 -21.25 -7.02
CA HIS A 804 23.98 -21.01 -6.45
C HIS A 804 23.87 -20.57 -4.98
N VAL A 805 24.24 -21.47 -4.08
CA VAL A 805 24.29 -21.23 -2.63
C VAL A 805 25.61 -20.53 -2.33
N GLY A 806 25.61 -19.20 -2.42
CA GLY A 806 26.81 -18.40 -2.28
C GLY A 806 27.39 -18.49 -0.87
N ALA A 807 28.48 -19.21 -0.68
CA ALA A 807 29.23 -19.09 0.55
C ALA A 807 29.93 -17.73 0.58
N HIS A 808 29.94 -17.09 1.75
CA HIS A 808 30.70 -15.86 1.93
C HIS A 808 32.20 -16.16 1.70
N LYS A 809 32.88 -15.31 0.92
CA LYS A 809 34.28 -15.45 0.40
C LYS A 809 34.55 -16.45 -0.73
N THR A 810 33.53 -16.92 -1.44
CA THR A 810 33.71 -17.79 -2.62
C THR A 810 33.38 -17.10 -3.94
N GLY A 811 33.66 -15.79 -4.05
CA GLY A 811 33.46 -15.04 -5.30
C GLY A 811 32.00 -14.78 -5.67
N THR A 812 31.06 -14.98 -4.72
CA THR A 812 29.62 -14.78 -4.93
C THR A 812 29.29 -13.38 -5.48
N THR A 813 29.96 -12.34 -4.97
CA THR A 813 29.76 -10.96 -5.45
C THR A 813 30.13 -10.76 -6.90
N THR A 814 31.27 -11.32 -7.31
CA THR A 814 31.73 -11.31 -8.71
C THR A 814 30.73 -12.03 -9.61
N ILE A 815 30.23 -13.20 -9.18
CA ILE A 815 29.23 -13.97 -9.93
C ILE A 815 27.95 -13.17 -10.13
N GLN A 816 27.36 -12.65 -9.05
CA GLN A 816 26.09 -11.96 -9.13
C GLN A 816 26.15 -10.66 -9.94
N ARG A 817 27.20 -9.84 -9.77
CA ARG A 817 27.35 -8.58 -10.52
C ARG A 817 27.63 -8.80 -12.00
N SER A 818 28.44 -9.81 -12.33
CA SER A 818 28.72 -10.14 -13.73
C SER A 818 27.45 -10.66 -14.44
N LEU A 819 26.63 -11.46 -13.75
CA LEU A 819 25.32 -11.91 -14.25
C LEU A 819 24.30 -10.75 -14.37
N GLU A 820 24.34 -9.79 -13.44
CA GLU A 820 23.47 -8.62 -13.45
C GLU A 820 23.78 -7.68 -14.63
N ALA A 821 25.06 -7.39 -14.86
CA ALA A 821 25.51 -6.55 -15.97
C ALA A 821 25.06 -7.10 -17.33
N GLU A 822 25.00 -8.44 -17.46
CA GLU A 822 24.58 -9.12 -18.69
C GLU A 822 23.13 -9.63 -18.66
N ALA A 823 22.32 -9.27 -17.66
CA ALA A 823 20.99 -9.86 -17.45
C ALA A 823 20.05 -9.70 -18.65
N GLY A 824 20.13 -8.57 -19.37
CA GLY A 824 19.37 -8.33 -20.59
C GLY A 824 19.78 -9.25 -21.75
N SER A 825 21.09 -9.50 -21.90
CA SER A 825 21.66 -10.40 -22.92
C SER A 825 21.32 -11.86 -22.62
N LEU A 826 21.50 -12.28 -21.36
CA LEU A 826 21.15 -13.61 -20.86
C LEU A 826 19.66 -13.93 -21.07
N LYS A 827 18.78 -12.96 -20.79
CA LYS A 827 17.33 -13.14 -20.96
C LYS A 827 16.93 -13.43 -22.40
N LYS A 828 17.60 -12.79 -23.38
CA LYS A 828 17.40 -13.04 -24.82
C LYS A 828 17.87 -14.44 -25.22
N LYS A 829 18.88 -14.98 -24.53
CA LYS A 829 19.44 -16.32 -24.74
C LYS A 829 18.76 -17.41 -23.91
N GLY A 830 17.59 -17.14 -23.33
CA GLY A 830 16.82 -18.13 -22.57
C GLY A 830 17.23 -18.33 -21.12
N VAL A 831 18.09 -17.46 -20.56
CA VAL A 831 18.53 -17.51 -19.16
C VAL A 831 18.01 -16.30 -18.38
N ALA A 832 17.22 -16.52 -17.34
CA ALA A 832 16.81 -15.46 -16.42
C ALA A 832 17.71 -15.43 -15.18
N PHE A 833 18.40 -14.31 -14.94
CA PHE A 833 19.07 -14.06 -13.66
C PHE A 833 18.18 -13.22 -12.73
N ILE A 834 18.14 -13.59 -11.45
CA ILE A 834 17.39 -12.86 -10.43
C ILE A 834 18.40 -12.21 -9.46
N PRO A 835 18.63 -10.88 -9.54
CA PRO A 835 19.53 -10.19 -8.63
C PRO A 835 18.92 -10.04 -7.23
N PHE A 836 19.76 -10.19 -6.20
CA PHE A 836 19.36 -10.16 -4.78
C PHE A 836 19.92 -8.97 -3.98
N TYR A 837 20.41 -7.91 -4.63
CA TYR A 837 21.27 -6.93 -3.97
C TYR A 837 20.61 -5.77 -3.21
N GLU A 838 19.30 -5.55 -3.26
CA GLU A 838 18.76 -4.23 -2.84
C GLU A 838 17.52 -4.26 -1.94
N TYR A 839 17.51 -5.07 -0.87
CA TYR A 839 16.50 -4.89 0.19
C TYR A 839 17.09 -5.01 1.60
N HIS A 840 18.10 -4.19 1.89
CA HIS A 840 18.39 -3.79 3.28
C HIS A 840 17.28 -2.83 3.74
N GLY A 841 16.12 -3.41 4.08
CA GLY A 841 14.97 -2.67 4.58
C GLY A 841 13.64 -3.19 4.01
N LYS A 842 13.04 -4.15 4.73
CA LYS A 842 11.64 -4.63 4.66
C LYS A 842 11.27 -5.89 3.85
N TYR A 843 12.06 -6.45 2.91
CA TYR A 843 11.65 -7.68 2.20
C TYR A 843 12.81 -8.60 1.71
N SER A 844 13.53 -9.28 2.62
CA SER A 844 14.57 -10.27 2.23
C SER A 844 13.97 -11.55 1.59
N LEU A 845 14.76 -12.31 0.81
CA LEU A 845 14.32 -13.61 0.29
C LEU A 845 14.06 -14.59 1.44
N ARG A 846 14.81 -14.44 2.54
CA ARG A 846 14.60 -15.21 3.76
C ARG A 846 13.25 -14.93 4.38
N ASP A 847 12.81 -13.67 4.45
CA ASP A 847 11.48 -13.31 4.95
C ASP A 847 10.36 -13.86 4.06
N PHE A 848 10.59 -13.90 2.74
CA PHE A 848 9.67 -14.52 1.80
C PHE A 848 9.48 -16.02 2.10
N PHE A 849 10.54 -16.80 2.28
CA PHE A 849 10.43 -18.23 2.61
C PHE A 849 10.01 -18.49 4.06
N LYS A 850 10.42 -17.65 5.02
CA LYS A 850 9.98 -17.73 6.43
C LYS A 850 8.48 -17.51 6.56
N SER A 851 7.94 -16.51 5.85
CA SER A 851 6.50 -16.21 5.84
C SER A 851 5.65 -17.25 5.12
N GLY A 852 6.24 -18.31 4.56
CA GLY A 852 5.51 -19.33 3.80
C GLY A 852 5.18 -18.91 2.37
N CYS A 853 6.04 -18.08 1.78
CA CYS A 853 5.88 -17.52 0.43
C CYS A 853 4.61 -16.65 0.31
N SER A 854 4.29 -15.84 1.33
CA SER A 854 3.11 -14.96 1.36
C SER A 854 3.36 -13.54 1.87
N GLY A 855 4.59 -13.20 2.24
CA GLY A 855 4.95 -11.91 2.85
C GLY A 855 5.38 -10.80 1.88
N SER A 856 5.79 -11.12 0.65
CA SER A 856 6.21 -10.13 -0.36
C SER A 856 5.57 -10.43 -1.71
N LYS A 857 4.57 -9.61 -2.08
CA LYS A 857 3.91 -9.66 -3.40
C LYS A 857 4.89 -9.39 -4.54
N GLU A 858 6.01 -8.72 -4.25
CA GLU A 858 7.05 -8.43 -5.23
C GLU A 858 7.86 -9.67 -5.59
N TRP A 859 8.33 -10.44 -4.60
CA TRP A 859 9.03 -11.71 -4.84
C TRP A 859 8.13 -12.73 -5.55
N GLU A 860 6.86 -12.79 -5.14
CA GLU A 860 5.86 -13.64 -5.81
C GLU A 860 5.72 -13.26 -7.29
N ARG A 861 5.54 -11.96 -7.61
CA ARG A 861 5.46 -11.47 -8.99
C ARG A 861 6.74 -11.77 -9.79
N ARG A 862 7.92 -11.59 -9.19
CA ARG A 862 9.20 -11.85 -9.87
C ARG A 862 9.34 -13.33 -10.23
N PHE A 863 9.12 -14.26 -9.30
CA PHE A 863 9.26 -15.69 -9.57
C PHE A 863 8.19 -16.25 -10.51
N THR A 864 6.95 -15.74 -10.47
CA THR A 864 5.87 -16.22 -11.36
C THR A 864 5.98 -15.70 -12.80
N ASN A 865 6.63 -14.54 -13.01
CA ASN A 865 6.75 -13.94 -14.34
C ASN A 865 7.94 -14.47 -15.15
N ILE A 866 8.79 -15.31 -14.56
CA ILE A 866 9.93 -15.90 -15.26
C ILE A 866 9.44 -17.08 -16.10
N LYS A 867 9.61 -16.94 -17.41
CA LYS A 867 9.22 -17.94 -18.41
C LYS A 867 10.42 -18.59 -19.10
N ASN A 868 11.64 -18.17 -18.75
CA ASN A 868 12.88 -18.64 -19.35
C ASN A 868 13.15 -20.12 -19.00
N PRO A 869 13.67 -20.94 -19.93
CA PRO A 869 14.02 -22.34 -19.69
C PRO A 869 14.98 -22.53 -18.52
N VAL A 870 15.98 -21.66 -18.41
CA VAL A 870 16.96 -21.67 -17.31
C VAL A 870 16.78 -20.43 -16.45
N THR A 871 16.71 -20.62 -15.14
CA THR A 871 16.69 -19.53 -14.15
C THR A 871 17.87 -19.67 -13.22
N VAL A 872 18.61 -18.60 -12.98
CA VAL A 872 19.76 -18.56 -12.06
C VAL A 872 19.41 -17.72 -10.86
N ILE A 873 19.48 -18.33 -9.68
CA ILE A 873 19.37 -17.68 -8.37
C ILE A 873 20.71 -17.83 -7.67
N SER A 874 21.32 -16.71 -7.32
CA SER A 874 22.55 -16.66 -6.54
C SER A 874 22.31 -15.76 -5.34
N ALA A 875 22.48 -16.28 -4.13
CA ALA A 875 22.28 -15.51 -2.89
C ALA A 875 23.13 -16.05 -1.74
N GLU A 876 23.83 -15.13 -1.04
CA GLU A 876 24.72 -15.51 0.06
C GLU A 876 23.94 -16.02 1.29
N GLU A 877 22.78 -15.42 1.56
CA GLU A 877 21.96 -15.74 2.73
C GLU A 877 21.37 -17.16 2.73
N ILE A 878 21.29 -17.84 1.58
CA ILE A 878 20.75 -19.21 1.46
C ILE A 878 21.63 -20.20 2.23
N SER A 879 22.95 -19.95 2.30
CA SER A 879 23.88 -20.75 3.11
C SER A 879 23.47 -20.82 4.60
N LEU A 880 22.83 -19.76 5.09
CA LEU A 880 22.38 -19.60 6.48
C LEU A 880 20.97 -20.18 6.75
N TYR A 881 20.28 -20.70 5.73
CA TYR A 881 18.92 -21.23 5.92
C TYR A 881 18.95 -22.54 6.71
N SER A 882 17.99 -22.72 7.61
CA SER A 882 17.72 -24.00 8.26
C SER A 882 17.26 -25.05 7.25
N LYS A 883 17.38 -26.35 7.61
CA LYS A 883 16.84 -27.45 6.79
C LYS A 883 15.38 -27.24 6.42
N SER A 884 14.57 -26.75 7.37
CA SER A 884 13.15 -26.46 7.15
C SER A 884 12.90 -25.34 6.13
N GLU A 885 13.77 -24.32 6.09
CA GLU A 885 13.67 -23.22 5.13
C GLU A 885 14.09 -23.69 3.73
N LEU A 886 15.17 -24.47 3.62
CA LEU A 886 15.60 -25.06 2.34
C LEU A 886 14.55 -26.02 1.75
N ILE A 887 13.88 -26.83 2.58
CA ILE A 887 12.75 -27.67 2.13
C ILE A 887 11.62 -26.79 1.54
N LYS A 888 11.38 -25.59 2.08
CA LYS A 888 10.40 -24.67 1.51
C LYS A 888 10.87 -24.11 0.17
N VAL A 889 12.16 -23.80 0.01
CA VAL A 889 12.75 -23.37 -1.27
C VAL A 889 12.57 -24.46 -2.32
N GLN A 890 12.98 -25.69 -2.01
CA GLN A 890 12.84 -26.85 -2.89
C GLN A 890 11.38 -27.04 -3.30
N LYS A 891 10.46 -27.17 -2.33
CA LYS A 891 9.03 -27.37 -2.61
C LYS A 891 8.42 -26.24 -3.42
N TYR A 892 8.86 -25.00 -3.21
CA TYR A 892 8.34 -23.85 -3.93
C TYR A 892 8.71 -23.88 -5.42
N PHE A 893 9.98 -24.10 -5.75
CA PHE A 893 10.44 -24.10 -7.14
C PHE A 893 10.05 -25.38 -7.89
N THR A 894 10.08 -26.54 -7.24
CA THR A 894 9.51 -27.78 -7.81
C THR A 894 8.03 -27.61 -8.14
N ALA A 895 7.26 -26.90 -7.29
CA ALA A 895 5.86 -26.59 -7.56
C ALA A 895 5.63 -25.63 -8.73
N LEU A 896 6.63 -24.80 -9.07
CA LEU A 896 6.61 -23.94 -10.25
C LEU A 896 7.06 -24.66 -11.52
N GLY A 897 7.36 -25.97 -11.43
CA GLY A 897 7.78 -26.80 -12.56
C GLY A 897 9.28 -26.72 -12.86
N TYR A 898 10.11 -26.30 -11.91
CA TYR A 898 11.56 -26.32 -12.06
C TYR A 898 12.17 -27.65 -11.59
N ASN A 899 13.08 -28.20 -12.38
CA ASN A 899 14.14 -29.07 -11.89
C ASN A 899 15.21 -28.20 -11.21
N ILE A 900 15.73 -28.59 -10.05
CA ILE A 900 16.60 -27.72 -9.23
C ILE A 900 18.01 -28.31 -9.22
N GLU A 901 18.98 -27.59 -9.75
CA GLU A 901 20.41 -27.89 -9.62
C GLU A 901 21.05 -26.91 -8.64
N THR A 902 21.69 -27.44 -7.60
CA THR A 902 22.25 -26.66 -6.50
C THR A 902 23.77 -26.65 -6.58
N HIS A 903 24.38 -25.48 -6.60
CA HIS A 903 25.83 -25.31 -6.73
C HIS A 903 26.41 -24.66 -5.49
N TYR A 904 27.46 -25.26 -4.92
CA TYR A 904 28.15 -24.75 -3.73
C TYR A 904 29.67 -24.75 -3.95
N PHE A 905 30.31 -23.60 -3.81
CA PHE A 905 31.75 -23.44 -3.97
C PHE A 905 32.47 -23.66 -2.64
N ILE A 906 33.57 -24.39 -2.69
CA ILE A 906 34.38 -24.80 -1.55
C ILE A 906 35.79 -24.24 -1.76
N ARG A 907 36.19 -23.37 -0.84
CA ARG A 907 37.51 -22.74 -0.81
C ARG A 907 38.42 -23.47 0.17
N GLU A 908 39.72 -23.39 -0.03
CA GLU A 908 40.69 -23.92 0.93
C GLU A 908 40.47 -23.29 2.34
N PRO A 909 40.36 -24.09 3.43
CA PRO A 909 40.01 -23.62 4.77
C PRO A 909 40.85 -22.46 5.32
N ILE A 910 42.17 -22.51 5.16
CA ILE A 910 43.07 -21.48 5.69
C ILE A 910 42.96 -20.19 4.87
N SER A 911 42.97 -20.30 3.55
CA SER A 911 42.73 -19.22 2.58
C SER A 911 41.37 -18.54 2.81
N TRP A 912 40.34 -19.31 3.15
CA TRP A 912 39.04 -18.78 3.53
C TRP A 912 39.11 -17.98 4.84
N LYS A 913 39.70 -18.56 5.90
CA LYS A 913 39.85 -17.91 7.20
C LYS A 913 40.65 -16.60 7.10
N GLN A 914 41.72 -16.61 6.31
CA GLN A 914 42.50 -15.43 5.95
C GLN A 914 41.63 -14.35 5.29
N SER A 915 40.84 -14.72 4.27
CA SER A 915 39.97 -13.76 3.57
C SER A 915 38.89 -13.15 4.47
N ASP A 916 38.31 -13.94 5.37
CA ASP A 916 37.28 -13.50 6.32
C ASP A 916 37.84 -12.49 7.33
N CYS A 917 38.96 -12.83 7.97
CA CYS A 917 39.66 -11.94 8.91
C CYS A 917 40.06 -10.62 8.23
N LYS A 918 40.59 -10.69 6.99
CA LYS A 918 40.92 -9.50 6.20
C LYS A 918 39.71 -8.57 5.98
N GLN A 919 38.50 -9.10 5.81
CA GLN A 919 37.28 -8.30 5.64
C GLN A 919 36.73 -7.75 6.95
N ILE A 920 36.80 -8.50 8.05
CA ILE A 920 36.41 -8.01 9.38
C ILE A 920 37.26 -6.80 9.77
N VAL A 921 38.58 -6.91 9.56
CA VAL A 921 39.52 -5.81 9.81
C VAL A 921 39.25 -4.66 8.86
N ARG A 922 39.13 -4.89 7.54
CA ARG A 922 38.83 -3.85 6.55
C ARG A 922 37.52 -3.10 6.82
N SER A 923 36.49 -3.79 7.33
CA SER A 923 35.19 -3.18 7.64
C SER A 923 35.16 -2.39 8.95
N GLY A 924 36.22 -2.45 9.75
CA GLY A 924 36.26 -1.79 11.05
C GLY A 924 35.47 -2.50 12.16
N THR A 925 34.97 -3.72 11.90
CA THR A 925 34.04 -4.43 12.78
C THR A 925 34.71 -5.40 13.76
N GLY A 926 36.02 -5.64 13.62
CA GLY A 926 36.80 -6.49 14.52
C GLY A 926 38.32 -6.44 14.26
N PHE A 927 39.03 -7.36 14.90
CA PHE A 927 40.50 -7.45 14.90
C PHE A 927 40.97 -8.74 14.22
N LEU A 928 42.27 -8.82 13.91
CA LEU A 928 42.91 -9.97 13.28
C LEU A 928 42.84 -11.26 14.12
N ASP A 929 42.64 -11.16 15.45
CA ASP A 929 42.51 -12.32 16.35
C ASP A 929 41.06 -12.83 16.51
N GLN A 930 40.07 -12.11 15.99
CA GLN A 930 38.65 -12.44 16.10
C GLN A 930 38.15 -13.17 14.84
N SER A 931 38.35 -14.49 14.79
CA SER A 931 37.58 -15.34 13.89
C SER A 931 36.42 -16.00 14.64
N TYR A 932 35.20 -15.95 14.11
CA TYR A 932 34.07 -16.67 14.71
C TYR A 932 34.26 -18.19 14.52
N ASN A 933 34.65 -18.90 15.58
CA ASN A 933 34.88 -20.36 15.59
C ASN A 933 33.70 -21.20 15.05
N LYS A 934 32.46 -20.69 15.10
CA LYS A 934 31.28 -21.38 14.55
C LYS A 934 31.23 -21.43 13.01
N SER A 935 32.09 -20.68 12.31
CA SER A 935 32.02 -20.53 10.85
C SER A 935 32.62 -21.70 10.06
N LEU A 936 33.68 -22.35 10.55
CA LEU A 936 34.38 -23.42 9.81
C LEU A 936 33.56 -24.72 9.76
N LYS A 937 33.14 -25.26 10.92
CA LYS A 937 32.26 -26.45 10.98
C LYS A 937 31.01 -26.27 10.11
N GLN A 938 30.39 -25.09 10.19
CA GLN A 938 29.17 -24.81 9.43
C GLN A 938 29.41 -24.90 7.91
N ARG A 939 30.56 -24.44 7.41
CA ARG A 939 30.86 -24.36 5.98
C ARG A 939 31.32 -25.66 5.35
N TYR A 940 32.16 -26.41 6.07
CA TYR A 940 32.79 -27.61 5.55
C TYR A 940 32.00 -28.88 5.89
N LEU A 941 31.24 -28.87 6.99
CA LEU A 941 30.50 -30.06 7.45
C LEU A 941 28.97 -29.85 7.36
N ASP A 942 28.43 -28.81 8.02
CA ASP A 942 26.98 -28.71 8.20
C ASP A 942 26.26 -28.32 6.91
N ILE A 943 26.74 -27.32 6.17
CA ILE A 943 26.11 -26.85 4.94
C ILE A 943 26.12 -27.92 3.84
N PRO A 944 27.26 -28.55 3.48
CA PRO A 944 27.29 -29.61 2.46
C PRO A 944 26.30 -30.74 2.77
N LYS A 945 26.37 -31.32 3.98
CA LYS A 945 25.44 -32.40 4.40
C LYS A 945 23.99 -31.94 4.39
N LYS A 946 23.72 -30.70 4.81
CA LYS A 946 22.36 -30.15 4.83
C LYS A 946 21.81 -30.00 3.41
N LEU A 947 22.60 -29.49 2.45
CA LEU A 947 22.17 -29.32 1.05
C LEU A 947 21.81 -30.67 0.43
N ASP A 948 22.67 -31.67 0.59
CA ASP A 948 22.40 -33.03 0.09
C ASP A 948 21.17 -33.66 0.70
N SER A 949 20.99 -33.49 2.01
CA SER A 949 19.82 -34.03 2.70
C SER A 949 18.49 -33.38 2.29
N VAL A 950 18.52 -32.24 1.59
CA VAL A 950 17.33 -31.53 1.12
C VAL A 950 17.14 -31.73 -0.37
N PHE A 951 18.14 -31.41 -1.18
CA PHE A 951 18.01 -31.37 -2.63
C PHE A 951 18.31 -32.72 -3.32
N GLY A 952 18.94 -33.67 -2.62
CA GLY A 952 19.33 -34.96 -3.17
C GLY A 952 20.76 -34.95 -3.71
N LEU A 953 21.41 -36.12 -3.71
CA LEU A 953 22.83 -36.26 -4.09
C LEU A 953 23.05 -35.95 -5.58
N GLU A 954 22.10 -36.29 -6.45
CA GLU A 954 22.18 -36.03 -7.89
C GLU A 954 22.00 -34.55 -8.26
N ASN A 955 21.40 -33.75 -7.38
CA ASN A 955 21.04 -32.35 -7.64
C ASN A 955 21.96 -31.34 -6.97
N VAL A 956 22.98 -31.79 -6.24
CA VAL A 956 23.94 -30.92 -5.53
C VAL A 956 25.34 -31.14 -6.11
N ARG A 957 25.95 -30.05 -6.59
CA ARG A 957 27.31 -30.03 -7.13
C ARG A 957 28.22 -29.16 -6.27
N PHE A 958 29.36 -29.74 -5.90
CA PHE A 958 30.42 -29.06 -5.17
C PHE A 958 31.53 -28.63 -6.13
N HIS A 959 31.95 -27.37 -6.03
CA HIS A 959 32.95 -26.78 -6.91
C HIS A 959 34.17 -26.31 -6.14
N ILE A 960 35.37 -26.59 -6.65
CA ILE A 960 36.63 -26.14 -6.05
C ILE A 960 36.87 -24.70 -6.48
N PHE A 961 36.91 -23.78 -5.51
CA PHE A 961 36.99 -22.35 -5.79
C PHE A 961 38.31 -21.95 -6.48
N GLU A 962 39.42 -22.57 -6.09
CA GLU A 962 40.75 -22.34 -6.61
C GLU A 962 40.87 -22.75 -8.09
N GLU A 963 40.15 -23.80 -8.50
CA GLU A 963 40.04 -24.18 -9.92
C GLU A 963 39.18 -23.20 -10.70
N ALA A 964 38.12 -22.68 -10.07
CA ALA A 964 37.26 -21.69 -10.70
C ALA A 964 38.01 -20.39 -10.97
N ILE A 965 38.86 -19.92 -10.04
CA ILE A 965 39.68 -18.72 -10.27
C ILE A 965 40.72 -18.94 -11.37
N LYS A 966 41.41 -20.09 -11.40
CA LYS A 966 42.46 -20.39 -12.40
C LYS A 966 41.96 -20.26 -13.83
N ASN A 967 40.70 -20.63 -14.08
CA ASN A 967 40.08 -20.60 -15.42
C ASN A 967 39.28 -19.31 -15.70
N GLY A 968 39.30 -18.34 -14.77
CA GLY A 968 38.34 -17.23 -14.72
C GLY A 968 37.05 -17.67 -14.04
N LEU A 969 36.66 -17.00 -12.95
CA LEU A 969 35.55 -17.41 -12.10
C LEU A 969 34.23 -17.43 -12.87
N MET A 970 34.00 -16.42 -13.72
CA MET A 970 32.81 -16.37 -14.56
C MET A 970 32.82 -17.41 -15.67
N SER A 971 33.96 -17.60 -16.33
CA SER A 971 34.13 -18.62 -17.37
C SER A 971 33.86 -20.02 -16.79
N TYR A 972 34.40 -20.31 -15.61
CA TYR A 972 34.16 -21.56 -14.92
C TYR A 972 32.68 -21.71 -14.53
N PHE A 973 32.07 -20.67 -13.94
CA PHE A 973 30.67 -20.71 -13.53
C PHE A 973 29.72 -20.96 -14.71
N VAL A 974 29.94 -20.28 -15.84
CA VAL A 974 29.16 -20.50 -17.06
C VAL A 974 29.34 -21.94 -17.56
N ASN A 975 30.59 -22.41 -17.71
CA ASN A 975 30.85 -23.71 -18.31
C ASN A 975 30.42 -24.91 -17.44
N ASN A 976 30.47 -24.76 -16.10
CA ASN A 976 30.27 -25.88 -15.17
C ASN A 976 28.98 -25.78 -14.35
N CYS A 977 28.35 -24.61 -14.28
CA CYS A 977 27.13 -24.39 -13.49
C CYS A 977 25.93 -23.98 -14.35
N MET A 978 26.13 -23.43 -15.55
CA MET A 978 25.03 -23.04 -16.45
C MET A 978 25.03 -23.96 -17.67
N LEU A 979 23.98 -24.77 -17.84
CA LEU A 979 23.88 -25.74 -18.94
C LEU A 979 24.07 -25.08 -20.31
N ASN A 980 25.19 -25.42 -20.99
CA ASN A 980 25.49 -25.23 -22.41
C ASN A 980 25.11 -23.86 -23.02
N SER A 981 25.43 -22.76 -22.32
CA SER A 981 25.29 -21.43 -22.89
C SER A 981 26.62 -21.02 -23.52
N SER A 982 26.68 -20.90 -24.85
CA SER A 982 27.76 -20.26 -25.62
C SER A 982 27.80 -18.74 -25.35
N VAL A 983 27.93 -18.38 -24.07
CA VAL A 983 27.76 -17.04 -23.53
C VAL A 983 29.03 -16.63 -22.82
N SER A 984 29.82 -15.78 -23.48
CA SER A 984 30.90 -15.07 -22.83
C SER A 984 30.30 -13.97 -21.94
N ILE A 985 30.65 -13.99 -20.65
CA ILE A 985 30.24 -12.97 -19.67
C ILE A 985 31.51 -12.25 -19.21
N ARG A 986 31.51 -10.92 -19.28
CA ARG A 986 32.62 -10.12 -18.77
C ARG A 986 32.71 -10.25 -17.25
N GLU A 987 33.86 -10.69 -16.75
CA GLU A 987 34.10 -10.80 -15.31
C GLU A 987 34.29 -9.42 -14.68
N LEU A 988 33.35 -9.00 -13.83
CA LEU A 988 33.44 -7.76 -13.07
C LEU A 988 34.01 -8.06 -11.68
N ARG A 989 35.33 -7.91 -11.52
CA ARG A 989 35.99 -8.00 -10.22
C ARG A 989 35.77 -6.72 -9.44
N GLN A 990 35.40 -6.84 -8.16
CA GLN A 990 35.43 -5.72 -7.24
C GLN A 990 36.21 -6.10 -5.98
N ASN A 991 37.13 -5.20 -5.62
CA ASN A 991 38.03 -5.23 -4.47
C ASN A 991 39.24 -6.15 -4.62
N GLU A 992 40.39 -5.52 -4.86
CA GLU A 992 41.69 -6.12 -4.54
C GLU A 992 41.82 -6.30 -3.02
N SER A 993 42.52 -7.36 -2.62
CA SER A 993 42.80 -7.60 -1.21
C SER A 993 43.77 -6.53 -0.70
N LEU A 994 43.58 -6.06 0.53
CA LEU A 994 44.55 -5.17 1.17
C LEU A 994 45.91 -5.88 1.25
N SER A 995 46.99 -5.12 1.03
CA SER A 995 48.35 -5.55 1.33
C SER A 995 48.50 -5.86 2.82
N ASP A 996 49.47 -6.70 3.18
CA ASP A 996 49.68 -7.09 4.58
C ASP A 996 50.01 -5.86 5.46
N THR A 997 50.75 -4.89 4.94
CA THR A 997 51.01 -3.58 5.58
C THR A 997 49.73 -2.76 5.77
N ALA A 998 48.88 -2.66 4.74
CA ALA A 998 47.58 -1.97 4.85
C ALA A 998 46.64 -2.62 5.87
N LEU A 999 46.71 -3.94 5.97
CA LEU A 999 45.89 -4.72 6.88
C LEU A 999 46.32 -4.56 8.35
N LYS A 1000 47.63 -4.56 8.63
CA LYS A 1000 48.18 -4.24 9.97
C LYS A 1000 47.77 -2.84 10.40
N PHE A 1001 47.88 -1.86 9.50
CA PHE A 1001 47.48 -0.47 9.76
C PHE A 1001 45.98 -0.33 10.03
N ALA A 1002 45.15 -1.01 9.24
CA ALA A 1002 43.71 -1.09 9.46
C ALA A 1002 43.37 -1.77 10.81
N ASN A 1003 44.08 -2.83 11.19
CA ASN A 1003 43.86 -3.51 12.47
C ASN A 1003 44.20 -2.60 13.66
N TRP A 1004 45.36 -1.95 13.62
CA TRP A 1004 45.78 -0.96 14.63
C TRP A 1004 44.74 0.15 14.80
N ASN A 1005 44.23 0.72 13.70
CA ASN A 1005 43.19 1.76 13.78
C ASN A 1005 41.92 1.27 14.51
N ASN A 1006 41.52 0.01 14.30
CA ASN A 1006 40.37 -0.56 15.01
C ASN A 1006 40.63 -0.70 16.51
N GLU A 1007 41.84 -1.12 16.89
CA GLU A 1007 42.23 -1.28 18.31
C GLU A 1007 42.18 0.06 19.04
N VAL A 1008 42.58 1.13 18.35
CA VAL A 1008 42.64 2.47 18.91
C VAL A 1008 41.26 3.15 18.96
N SER A 1009 40.44 3.02 17.92
CA SER A 1009 39.18 3.77 17.78
C SER A 1009 38.00 3.23 18.63
N LYS A 1010 38.18 2.09 19.32
CA LYS A 1010 37.13 1.26 19.97
C LYS A 1010 36.05 0.78 18.97
N LYS A 1011 35.55 -0.45 19.16
CA LYS A 1011 34.60 -1.12 18.24
C LYS A 1011 33.40 -0.22 17.89
N GLY A 1012 33.18 0.01 16.59
CA GLY A 1012 31.91 0.56 16.06
C GLY A 1012 31.94 1.97 15.47
N SER A 1013 33.08 2.66 15.39
CA SER A 1013 33.18 3.93 14.68
C SER A 1013 33.22 3.73 13.16
N ASN A 1014 32.33 4.40 12.40
CA ASN A 1014 32.38 4.40 10.94
C ASN A 1014 33.73 4.96 10.45
N ARG A 1015 34.49 4.16 9.67
CA ARG A 1015 35.74 4.61 9.04
C ARG A 1015 35.44 5.71 8.03
N SER A 1016 36.21 6.79 8.04
CA SER A 1016 36.02 7.86 7.06
C SER A 1016 36.34 7.38 5.64
N MET A 1017 35.70 7.99 4.64
CA MET A 1017 35.94 7.70 3.22
C MET A 1017 37.42 7.88 2.86
N LEU A 1018 38.03 8.97 3.31
CA LEU A 1018 39.47 9.26 3.15
C LEU A 1018 40.39 8.17 3.73
N PHE A 1019 40.08 7.61 4.91
CA PHE A 1019 40.90 6.53 5.49
C PHE A 1019 40.79 5.25 4.66
N SER A 1020 39.60 4.98 4.13
CA SER A 1020 39.37 3.83 3.25
C SER A 1020 40.13 3.96 1.93
N GLU A 1021 40.26 5.17 1.39
CA GLU A 1021 41.07 5.43 0.19
C GLU A 1021 42.56 5.24 0.45
N ILE A 1022 43.07 5.74 1.57
CA ILE A 1022 44.48 5.59 1.96
C ILE A 1022 44.85 4.12 2.16
N ILE A 1023 44.05 3.33 2.88
CA ILE A 1023 44.38 1.91 3.08
C ILE A 1023 44.36 1.11 1.78
N ASN A 1024 43.50 1.49 0.82
CA ASN A 1024 43.41 0.82 -0.47
C ASN A 1024 44.57 1.21 -1.41
N SER A 1025 45.27 2.33 -1.17
CA SER A 1025 46.39 2.79 -1.99
C SER A 1025 47.76 2.29 -1.53
N ILE A 1026 47.85 1.56 -0.42
CA ILE A 1026 49.13 1.04 0.12
C ILE A 1026 49.54 -0.22 -0.65
N PRO A 1027 50.61 -0.17 -1.49
CA PRO A 1027 51.09 -1.35 -2.21
C PRO A 1027 51.74 -2.35 -1.24
N GLY A 1028 51.74 -3.63 -1.60
CA GLY A 1028 52.46 -4.65 -0.84
C GLY A 1028 51.97 -6.07 -1.11
N ASP A 1029 52.76 -7.05 -0.64
CA ASP A 1029 52.44 -8.47 -0.78
C ASP A 1029 51.22 -8.86 0.08
N THR A 1030 50.50 -9.90 -0.32
CA THR A 1030 49.20 -10.28 0.27
C THR A 1030 49.22 -11.63 1.00
N THR A 1031 50.38 -12.26 1.12
CA THR A 1031 50.50 -13.72 1.22
C THR A 1031 50.90 -14.29 2.60
N LYS A 1032 51.11 -13.51 3.67
CA LYS A 1032 51.93 -14.02 4.80
C LYS A 1032 51.35 -14.00 6.22
N ILE A 1033 50.05 -13.81 6.44
CA ILE A 1033 49.49 -13.88 7.81
C ILE A 1033 48.92 -15.28 8.10
N LEU A 1034 49.56 -15.99 9.03
CA LEU A 1034 49.10 -17.27 9.58
C LEU A 1034 48.08 -17.01 10.70
N PHE A 1035 46.96 -17.73 10.68
CA PHE A 1035 45.89 -17.63 11.68
C PHE A 1035 45.82 -18.92 12.50
N GLY A 1036 45.64 -18.79 13.81
CA GLY A 1036 45.53 -19.95 14.69
C GLY A 1036 44.28 -20.79 14.40
N VAL A 1037 44.41 -22.11 14.47
CA VAL A 1037 43.29 -23.06 14.35
C VAL A 1037 43.38 -24.07 15.49
N THR A 1038 42.27 -24.28 16.18
CA THR A 1038 42.17 -25.21 17.31
C THR A 1038 42.03 -26.66 16.84
N GLN A 1039 42.40 -27.62 17.69
CA GLN A 1039 42.23 -29.05 17.39
C GLN A 1039 40.77 -29.41 17.03
N SER A 1040 39.80 -28.90 17.79
CA SER A 1040 38.38 -29.16 17.51
C SER A 1040 37.93 -28.64 16.14
N GLU A 1041 38.48 -27.51 15.68
CA GLU A 1041 38.18 -26.97 14.35
C GLU A 1041 38.81 -27.81 13.25
N CYS A 1042 40.06 -28.27 13.45
CA CYS A 1042 40.71 -29.20 12.54
C CYS A 1042 39.88 -30.47 12.35
N ASP A 1043 39.40 -31.05 13.45
CA ASP A 1043 38.59 -32.28 13.41
C ASP A 1043 37.29 -32.10 12.61
N ASP A 1044 36.55 -31.00 12.85
CA ASP A 1044 35.31 -30.69 12.15
C ASP A 1044 35.53 -30.40 10.66
N VAL A 1045 36.57 -29.64 10.32
CA VAL A 1045 36.91 -29.30 8.93
C VAL A 1045 37.38 -30.55 8.18
N ASN A 1046 38.26 -31.35 8.78
CA ASN A 1046 38.80 -32.57 8.16
C ASN A 1046 37.68 -33.59 7.89
N LYS A 1047 36.73 -33.77 8.82
CA LYS A 1047 35.52 -34.58 8.59
C LYS A 1047 34.64 -34.04 7.46
N GLY A 1048 34.55 -32.71 7.35
CA GLY A 1048 33.83 -32.04 6.26
C GLY A 1048 34.50 -32.28 4.91
N LEU A 1049 35.82 -32.12 4.85
CA LEU A 1049 36.63 -32.38 3.66
C LEU A 1049 36.54 -33.84 3.20
N GLU A 1050 36.58 -34.81 4.12
CA GLU A 1050 36.34 -36.23 3.80
C GLU A 1050 34.97 -36.46 3.15
N TYR A 1051 33.92 -35.85 3.72
CA TYR A 1051 32.58 -35.93 3.16
C TYR A 1051 32.52 -35.33 1.74
N ILE A 1052 33.10 -34.16 1.55
CA ILE A 1052 33.16 -33.48 0.26
C ILE A 1052 33.95 -34.32 -0.76
N GLU A 1053 35.13 -34.83 -0.39
CA GLU A 1053 35.97 -35.67 -1.26
C GLU A 1053 35.23 -36.93 -1.72
N SER A 1054 34.46 -37.56 -0.83
CA SER A 1054 33.61 -38.70 -1.18
C SER A 1054 32.56 -38.39 -2.27
N ARG A 1055 32.22 -37.10 -2.44
CA ARG A 1055 31.23 -36.62 -3.40
C ARG A 1055 31.80 -36.15 -4.73
N ILE A 1056 33.01 -35.58 -4.71
CA ILE A 1056 33.68 -35.09 -5.94
C ILE A 1056 34.60 -36.16 -6.53
N GLY A 1057 34.98 -37.20 -5.77
CA GLY A 1057 35.80 -38.31 -6.24
C GLY A 1057 37.29 -37.99 -6.44
N ARG A 1058 37.79 -36.87 -5.90
CA ARG A 1058 39.19 -36.42 -6.05
C ARG A 1058 39.71 -35.69 -4.82
N PHE A 1059 41.01 -35.86 -4.52
CA PHE A 1059 41.67 -35.25 -3.37
C PHE A 1059 41.83 -33.74 -3.60
N THR A 1060 41.23 -32.92 -2.73
CA THR A 1060 41.01 -31.49 -3.04
C THR A 1060 41.89 -30.56 -2.19
N TYR A 1061 41.95 -30.76 -0.87
CA TYR A 1061 42.75 -29.93 0.04
C TYR A 1061 43.49 -30.77 1.07
N LYS A 1062 44.68 -30.29 1.47
CA LYS A 1062 45.44 -30.92 2.56
C LYS A 1062 44.63 -30.83 3.85
N ARG A 1063 44.69 -31.91 4.65
CA ARG A 1063 44.14 -31.91 6.01
C ARG A 1063 44.84 -30.83 6.83
N ILE A 1064 44.07 -30.05 7.57
CA ILE A 1064 44.61 -28.98 8.40
C ILE A 1064 45.00 -29.54 9.77
N THR A 1065 46.14 -29.09 10.28
CA THR A 1065 46.63 -29.39 11.63
C THR A 1065 46.51 -28.14 12.52
N PRO A 1066 46.43 -28.31 13.85
CA PRO A 1066 46.35 -27.17 14.75
C PRO A 1066 47.61 -26.32 14.65
N VAL A 1067 47.43 -25.01 14.69
CA VAL A 1067 48.54 -24.05 14.74
C VAL A 1067 48.23 -23.08 15.87
N SER A 1068 49.09 -23.03 16.89
CA SER A 1068 49.06 -21.96 17.89
C SER A 1068 49.88 -20.80 17.35
N VAL A 1069 49.24 -19.66 17.11
CA VAL A 1069 49.92 -18.43 16.69
C VAL A 1069 49.89 -17.47 17.87
N ASP A 1070 51.04 -16.99 18.33
CA ASP A 1070 51.11 -15.94 19.34
C ASP A 1070 50.72 -14.61 18.70
N GLY A 1071 49.42 -14.31 18.73
CA GLY A 1071 48.81 -13.26 17.90
C GLY A 1071 49.41 -11.87 18.09
N LYS A 1072 50.05 -11.59 19.23
CA LYS A 1072 50.62 -10.27 19.52
C LYS A 1072 51.85 -9.91 18.68
N SER A 1073 52.66 -10.87 18.23
CA SER A 1073 53.93 -10.56 17.52
C SER A 1073 53.79 -10.38 16.00
N LEU A 1074 52.73 -10.91 15.39
CA LEU A 1074 52.48 -10.84 13.94
C LEU A 1074 51.64 -9.62 13.52
N ILE A 1075 51.03 -8.94 14.48
CA ILE A 1075 50.00 -7.91 14.29
C ILE A 1075 50.55 -6.49 14.58
N SER A 1076 51.72 -6.37 15.21
CA SER A 1076 52.35 -5.08 15.50
C SER A 1076 52.87 -4.39 14.24
N LEU A 1077 52.64 -3.07 14.17
CA LEU A 1077 53.26 -2.20 13.17
C LEU A 1077 54.76 -2.08 13.47
N GLU A 1078 55.60 -2.41 12.49
CA GLU A 1078 57.05 -2.22 12.61
C GLU A 1078 57.50 -0.91 11.94
N GLN A 1079 58.66 -0.38 12.33
CA GLN A 1079 59.20 0.87 11.78
C GLN A 1079 59.27 0.87 10.24
N GLN A 1080 59.59 -0.29 9.64
CA GLN A 1080 59.61 -0.48 8.18
C GLN A 1080 58.23 -0.41 7.51
N ASP A 1081 57.18 -0.91 8.17
CA ASP A 1081 55.79 -0.86 7.69
C ASP A 1081 55.32 0.61 7.61
N VAL A 1082 55.74 1.42 8.59
CA VAL A 1082 55.45 2.85 8.68
C VAL A 1082 56.22 3.66 7.63
N LEU A 1083 57.49 3.34 7.38
CA LEU A 1083 58.30 4.00 6.34
C LEU A 1083 57.78 3.69 4.91
N SER A 1084 57.29 2.47 4.66
CA SER A 1084 56.65 2.09 3.40
C SER A 1084 55.35 2.85 3.14
N LEU A 1085 54.58 3.14 4.20
CA LEU A 1085 53.38 3.98 4.15
C LEU A 1085 53.71 5.41 3.65
N LEU A 1086 54.78 5.99 4.19
CA LEU A 1086 55.20 7.38 3.95
C LEU A 1086 55.78 7.59 2.55
N SER A 1087 56.50 6.61 1.98
CA SER A 1087 57.11 6.73 0.66
C SER A 1087 56.11 6.73 -0.51
N HIS A 1088 54.89 6.22 -0.31
CA HIS A 1088 53.87 6.06 -1.36
C HIS A 1088 52.72 7.07 -1.29
N THR A 1089 52.67 7.92 -0.26
CA THR A 1089 51.54 8.84 -0.01
C THR A 1089 51.89 10.33 -0.14
N ASN A 1090 52.99 10.64 -0.82
CA ASN A 1090 53.63 11.96 -0.78
C ASN A 1090 52.77 13.13 -1.33
N GLU A 1091 51.79 12.90 -2.22
CA GLU A 1091 50.91 13.98 -2.71
C GLU A 1091 49.54 14.06 -1.99
N LYS A 1092 49.07 12.99 -1.34
CA LYS A 1092 47.77 12.96 -0.64
C LYS A 1092 47.86 13.16 0.88
N LEU A 1093 49.06 13.07 1.46
CA LEU A 1093 49.29 13.34 2.89
C LEU A 1093 49.09 14.81 3.28
N LEU A 1094 49.23 15.76 2.34
CA LEU A 1094 48.98 17.18 2.58
C LEU A 1094 47.50 17.51 2.83
N GLU A 1095 46.58 16.66 2.34
CA GLU A 1095 45.14 16.78 2.63
C GLU A 1095 44.74 16.20 4.00
N LEU A 1096 45.64 15.50 4.70
CA LEU A 1096 45.42 14.95 6.04
C LEU A 1096 45.62 15.97 7.18
N ASP A 1097 45.88 17.24 6.87
CA ASP A 1097 46.07 18.30 7.87
C ASP A 1097 44.85 18.44 8.81
N GLU A 1098 43.64 18.15 8.29
CA GLU A 1098 42.40 18.10 9.08
C GLU A 1098 42.35 16.96 10.12
N LYS A 1099 43.22 15.95 9.99
CA LYS A 1099 43.29 14.79 10.90
C LYS A 1099 44.43 14.81 11.91
N ILE A 1100 45.29 15.84 11.88
CA ILE A 1100 46.31 16.06 12.94
C ILE A 1100 45.70 16.12 14.35
N PRO A 1101 44.52 16.74 14.59
CA PRO A 1101 43.87 16.70 15.89
C PRO A 1101 43.56 15.27 16.35
N LEU A 1102 43.18 14.39 15.42
CA LEU A 1102 42.90 12.99 15.69
C LEU A 1102 44.19 12.25 16.06
N ILE A 1103 45.27 12.36 15.26
CA ILE A 1103 46.58 11.74 15.53
C ILE A 1103 47.15 12.19 16.88
N ARG A 1104 46.97 13.47 17.25
CA ARG A 1104 47.35 14.01 18.56
C ARG A 1104 46.52 13.41 19.70
N GLU A 1105 45.21 13.21 19.50
CA GLU A 1105 44.35 12.59 20.50
C GLU A 1105 44.69 11.10 20.70
N LEU A 1106 45.11 10.42 19.63
CA LEU A 1106 45.61 9.04 19.71
C LEU A 1106 46.92 8.94 20.51
N ALA A 1107 47.87 9.86 20.30
CA ALA A 1107 49.09 9.91 21.09
C ALA A 1107 48.81 10.13 22.59
N LYS A 1108 47.84 11.00 22.92
CA LYS A 1108 47.41 11.22 24.31
C LYS A 1108 46.74 9.98 24.92
N GLN A 1109 45.97 9.22 24.14
CA GLN A 1109 45.33 8.00 24.61
C GLN A 1109 46.32 6.84 24.81
N ALA A 1110 47.36 6.74 23.97
CA ALA A 1110 48.45 5.79 24.17
C ALA A 1110 49.24 6.15 25.44
N GLU A 1111 49.53 7.44 25.64
CA GLU A 1111 50.18 7.96 26.85
C GLU A 1111 49.34 7.67 28.11
N SER A 1112 48.03 7.90 28.08
CA SER A 1112 47.14 7.67 29.24
C SER A 1112 46.97 6.20 29.61
N LYS A 1113 47.31 5.28 28.69
CA LYS A 1113 47.37 3.83 28.92
C LYS A 1113 48.76 3.33 29.32
N GLY A 1114 49.76 4.23 29.44
CA GLY A 1114 51.14 3.88 29.77
C GLY A 1114 51.96 3.34 28.60
N GLU A 1115 51.46 3.40 27.37
CA GLU A 1115 52.15 2.91 26.17
C GLU A 1115 53.05 4.01 25.56
N ILE A 1116 54.07 4.45 26.31
CA ILE A 1116 54.87 5.64 25.99
C ILE A 1116 55.62 5.54 24.65
N SER A 1117 56.24 4.39 24.33
CA SER A 1117 56.92 4.21 23.04
C SER A 1117 55.98 4.36 21.84
N LYS A 1118 54.75 3.86 21.94
CA LYS A 1118 53.73 4.03 20.89
C LYS A 1118 53.27 5.48 20.78
N ALA A 1119 53.14 6.20 21.90
CA ALA A 1119 52.81 7.62 21.89
C ALA A 1119 53.90 8.44 21.17
N ILE A 1120 55.18 8.08 21.33
CA ILE A 1120 56.31 8.71 20.64
C ILE A 1120 56.27 8.41 19.13
N GLU A 1121 56.04 7.15 18.73
CA GLU A 1121 55.92 6.75 17.31
C GLU A 1121 54.79 7.50 16.60
N ILE A 1122 53.63 7.64 17.24
CA ILE A 1122 52.47 8.36 16.69
C ILE A 1122 52.77 9.86 16.53
N LEU A 1123 53.52 10.47 17.45
CA LEU A 1123 53.88 11.89 17.35
C LEU A 1123 55.00 12.16 16.34
N GLU A 1124 55.96 11.26 16.16
CA GLU A 1124 56.95 11.36 15.07
C GLU A 1124 56.25 11.32 13.70
N LEU A 1125 55.21 10.49 13.57
CA LEU A 1125 54.33 10.51 12.39
C LEU A 1125 53.62 11.86 12.19
N ALA A 1126 53.08 12.45 13.26
CA ALA A 1126 52.45 13.77 13.20
C ALA A 1126 53.45 14.87 12.80
N LYS A 1127 54.70 14.75 13.23
CA LYS A 1127 55.79 15.69 12.92
C LYS A 1127 56.17 15.64 11.44
N LEU A 1128 56.10 14.48 10.78
CA LEU A 1128 56.35 14.40 9.34
C LEU A 1128 55.28 15.15 8.52
N ILE A 1129 54.04 15.19 9.00
CA ILE A 1129 52.92 15.89 8.34
C ILE A 1129 52.96 17.40 8.63
N ARG A 1130 53.29 17.81 9.87
CA ARG A 1130 53.58 19.21 10.24
C ARG A 1130 54.98 19.33 10.85
N PRO A 1131 56.04 19.45 10.02
CA PRO A 1131 57.43 19.54 10.47
C PRO A 1131 57.67 20.64 11.49
N ASN A 1132 56.97 21.76 11.31
CA ASN A 1132 57.09 22.96 12.14
C ASN A 1132 55.92 23.12 13.14
N GLY A 1133 55.16 22.05 13.43
CA GLY A 1133 54.04 22.10 14.36
C GLY A 1133 54.50 22.26 15.82
N PRO A 1134 54.32 23.43 16.47
CA PRO A 1134 54.95 23.71 17.77
C PRO A 1134 54.48 22.77 18.89
N PHE A 1135 53.20 22.40 18.88
CA PHE A 1135 52.64 21.46 19.86
C PHE A 1135 53.12 20.02 19.70
N ILE A 1136 53.40 19.59 18.47
CA ILE A 1136 53.88 18.23 18.19
C ILE A 1136 55.32 18.11 18.67
N LEU A 1137 56.16 19.08 18.30
CA LEU A 1137 57.56 19.16 18.71
C LEU A 1137 57.72 19.25 20.23
N GLN A 1138 56.91 20.07 20.90
CA GLN A 1138 56.92 20.23 22.36
C GLN A 1138 56.47 18.97 23.10
N LYS A 1139 55.49 18.23 22.56
CA LYS A 1139 55.02 16.98 23.18
C LYS A 1139 55.99 15.83 22.95
N LEU A 1140 56.62 15.77 21.78
CA LEU A 1140 57.69 14.82 21.45
C LEU A 1140 58.91 14.97 22.35
N SER A 1141 59.38 16.20 22.57
CA SER A 1141 60.52 16.44 23.45
C SER A 1141 60.22 16.00 24.88
N LYS A 1142 59.00 16.28 25.38
CA LYS A 1142 58.56 15.91 26.73
C LYS A 1142 58.40 14.40 26.93
N LEU A 1143 57.93 13.67 25.92
CA LEU A 1143 57.79 12.21 26.00
C LEU A 1143 59.13 11.50 25.86
N LYS A 1144 60.04 12.02 25.02
CA LYS A 1144 61.40 11.49 24.89
C LYS A 1144 62.32 11.80 26.07
N SER A 1145 62.00 12.82 26.89
CA SER A 1145 62.73 13.11 28.13
C SER A 1145 62.25 12.29 29.33
N ASN A 1146 61.05 11.70 29.25
CA ASN A 1146 60.40 10.95 30.33
C ASN A 1146 60.41 9.43 30.09
N ASN A 1147 60.92 8.97 28.94
CA ASN A 1147 61.12 7.58 28.54
C ASN A 1147 62.62 7.31 28.47
#